data_AF-A0A1G2PPX2-F1
#
_entry.id   AF-A0A1G2PPX2-F1
#
_cell.length_a   1.000
_cell.length_b   1.000
_cell.length_c   1.000
_cell.angle_alpha   90.00
_cell.angle_beta   90.00
_cell.angle_gamma   90.00
#
_symmetry.space_group_name_H-M   'P 1'
#
loop_
_entity.id
_entity.type
_entity.pdbx_description
1 polymer ?
#
loop_
_entity_poly.entity_id
_entity_poly.type
_entity_poly.pdbx_seq_one_letter_code
_entity_poly.pdbx_strand_id
1 'polypeptide(L)'
;MVKSKARVSESVGFISRIDFGSPGYRRGLLELAFDVFRKEKVKFIVIAGGLVSSPNLRPTLTANKKPEEKEALFQEWAHELAEAIPHLTNEDGKPVKIYIITSHALNYDGVIGKEIAIRLHDLRPQDILYQGEGSARFPMPKMGKIISVLVPIKASWRGGYYSTVVERLIDDKEKQSAQKFPDIYVIGGTASSILRPKGEMKRPHISLPALHNLKEVNTSENQVGIRVLEVFKDSPEPLVRTYSCKDLVSYENERASVLVPDSLPKVQQDILNELKRQGPASIGMLEDALQPSRETIEKAIKAINANGFNPRIIFDETSGKYQFDSEWFARELRYSLPEGDGVGDDRVLAFSCLHAGSVYTEMKFFVNEVPDLILRHNVRTLIDCGDNIQGLKHDLSASGEVIDGTNYTDHERLAANLCAAVITKVFSVRFTAAIGKMNIRAKQSRAVITQAINDSLLLFNYIDGNHDEWVVPLGMSSLAIFRLTLIEEVVSEIYSILIQNKISFEGDFLKDIVEKHIVKSKILSLPSSGLTVDVSHPHMGRASTSSLRSQEMLRKSQCHICMIGNFHTAIAIEQWDSEFGQRVAIQQGSIVWKTGFEEGHTKILDVVVSYLHVKSANGRIFMTEAMYYGSGTENPDLSKSDPLEGILKNLNI
;
A
#
# COMPACT_ATOMS: atom_id res chain seq x y z
N MET A 1 -5.98 -31.46 3.63
CA MET A 1 -5.02 -30.64 2.86
C MET A 1 -5.63 -30.39 1.47
N VAL A 2 -6.50 -29.39 1.34
CA VAL A 2 -6.92 -28.94 0.00
C VAL A 2 -5.71 -28.19 -0.54
N LYS A 3 -4.95 -28.80 -1.46
CA LYS A 3 -3.97 -28.06 -2.26
C LYS A 3 -4.79 -27.01 -3.00
N SER A 4 -4.79 -25.75 -2.53
CA SER A 4 -5.36 -24.67 -3.33
C SER A 4 -4.59 -24.71 -4.65
N LYS A 5 -5.31 -24.92 -5.76
CA LYS A 5 -4.68 -24.81 -7.08
C LYS A 5 -4.08 -23.41 -7.12
N ALA A 6 -2.77 -23.30 -7.35
CA ALA A 6 -2.12 -22.02 -7.50
C ALA A 6 -2.91 -21.20 -8.53
N ARG A 7 -3.40 -20.02 -8.12
CA ARG A 7 -4.12 -19.14 -9.03
C ARG A 7 -3.18 -18.74 -10.15
N VAL A 8 -3.67 -18.78 -11.38
CA VAL A 8 -2.91 -18.32 -12.53
C VAL A 8 -2.82 -16.80 -12.46
N SER A 9 -1.61 -16.27 -12.31
CA SER A 9 -1.32 -14.84 -12.24
C SER A 9 -0.12 -14.44 -13.11
N GLU A 10 -0.05 -13.15 -13.45
CA GLU A 10 1.12 -12.53 -14.06
C GLU A 10 1.39 -11.17 -13.38
N SER A 11 2.66 -10.89 -13.05
CA SER A 11 3.11 -9.64 -12.45
C SER A 11 3.54 -8.62 -13.51
N VAL A 12 3.22 -7.34 -13.32
CA VAL A 12 3.61 -6.23 -14.20
C VAL A 12 4.25 -5.12 -13.38
N GLY A 13 5.41 -4.61 -13.80
CA GLY A 13 6.12 -3.53 -13.13
C GLY A 13 5.73 -2.16 -13.68
N PHE A 14 5.58 -1.16 -12.81
CA PHE A 14 5.23 0.21 -13.19
C PHE A 14 6.19 1.23 -12.58
N ILE A 15 6.68 2.11 -13.44
CA ILE A 15 7.47 3.30 -13.11
C ILE A 15 6.69 4.53 -13.58
N SER A 16 6.75 5.62 -12.82
CA SER A 16 6.25 6.93 -13.24
C SER A 16 7.23 8.00 -12.77
N ARG A 17 7.39 9.06 -13.55
CA ARG A 17 8.23 10.23 -13.21
C ARG A 17 9.66 9.87 -12.79
N ILE A 18 10.42 9.31 -13.73
CA ILE A 18 11.89 9.26 -13.67
C ILE A 18 12.44 10.69 -13.69
N ASP A 19 11.80 11.57 -14.47
CA ASP A 19 12.09 12.99 -14.60
C ASP A 19 13.58 13.27 -14.85
N PHE A 20 14.17 12.55 -15.82
CA PHE A 20 15.53 12.80 -16.27
C PHE A 20 15.77 14.27 -16.63
N GLY A 21 16.93 14.79 -16.25
CA GLY A 21 17.28 16.21 -16.36
C GLY A 21 16.73 17.10 -15.25
N SER A 22 15.91 16.59 -14.34
CA SER A 22 15.50 17.34 -13.14
C SER A 22 16.55 17.26 -12.02
N PRO A 23 16.61 18.24 -11.10
CA PRO A 23 17.43 18.16 -9.88
C PRO A 23 17.08 16.98 -8.96
N GLY A 24 15.88 16.43 -9.13
CA GLY A 24 15.37 15.28 -8.39
C GLY A 24 15.79 13.93 -8.98
N TYR A 25 16.29 13.87 -10.21
CA TYR A 25 16.66 12.63 -10.88
C TYR A 25 17.67 11.83 -10.06
N ARG A 26 17.49 10.50 -10.00
CA ARG A 26 18.37 9.55 -9.30
C ARG A 26 18.50 8.28 -10.13
N ARG A 27 19.66 8.09 -10.76
CA ARG A 27 20.00 6.84 -11.48
C ARG A 27 19.93 5.62 -10.55
N GLY A 28 20.41 5.75 -9.31
CA GLY A 28 20.36 4.67 -8.33
C GLY A 28 18.95 4.16 -8.01
N LEU A 29 17.92 5.02 -8.08
CA LEU A 29 16.53 4.59 -7.90
C LEU A 29 16.02 3.76 -9.08
N LEU A 30 16.44 4.11 -10.30
CA LEU A 30 16.11 3.35 -11.50
C LEU A 30 16.75 1.96 -11.47
N GLU A 31 18.00 1.86 -11.02
CA GLU A 31 18.67 0.58 -10.81
C GLU A 31 17.96 -0.27 -9.75
N LEU A 32 17.65 0.33 -8.59
CA LEU A 32 16.88 -0.34 -7.53
C LEU A 32 15.52 -0.85 -8.01
N ALA A 33 14.80 -0.05 -8.81
CA ALA A 33 13.51 -0.44 -9.36
C ALA A 33 13.61 -1.71 -10.21
N PHE A 34 14.64 -1.81 -11.06
CA PHE A 34 14.86 -2.99 -11.91
C PHE A 34 15.32 -4.20 -11.11
N ASP A 35 16.07 -4.01 -10.02
CA ASP A 35 16.40 -5.10 -9.10
C ASP A 35 15.16 -5.66 -8.41
N VAL A 36 14.23 -4.80 -8.00
CA VAL A 36 12.92 -5.21 -7.48
C VAL A 36 12.11 -5.95 -8.55
N PHE A 37 12.02 -5.42 -9.76
CA PHE A 37 11.30 -6.07 -10.86
C PHE A 37 11.87 -7.45 -11.23
N ARG A 38 13.19 -7.63 -11.11
CA ARG A 38 13.85 -8.93 -11.26
C ARG A 38 13.38 -9.91 -10.18
N LYS A 39 13.38 -9.48 -8.91
CA LYS A 39 12.94 -10.30 -7.76
C LYS A 39 11.45 -10.65 -7.85
N GLU A 40 10.64 -9.71 -8.31
CA GLU A 40 9.19 -9.87 -8.52
C GLU A 40 8.84 -10.61 -9.83
N LYS A 41 9.85 -10.96 -10.64
CA LYS A 41 9.73 -11.71 -11.90
C LYS A 41 8.67 -11.11 -12.84
N VAL A 42 8.69 -9.80 -12.99
CA VAL A 42 7.67 -9.09 -13.78
C VAL A 42 7.69 -9.54 -15.24
N LYS A 43 6.51 -9.63 -15.84
CA LYS A 43 6.33 -10.05 -17.23
C LYS A 43 6.77 -8.98 -18.22
N PHE A 44 6.48 -7.73 -17.91
CA PHE A 44 6.91 -6.53 -18.61
C PHE A 44 6.87 -5.34 -17.65
N ILE A 45 7.51 -4.25 -18.05
CA ILE A 45 7.57 -2.99 -17.33
C ILE A 45 6.86 -1.91 -18.16
N VAL A 46 6.15 -0.99 -17.50
CA VAL A 46 5.61 0.21 -18.14
C VAL A 46 6.15 1.46 -17.44
N ILE A 47 6.75 2.36 -18.23
CA ILE A 47 7.10 3.72 -17.82
C ILE A 47 5.92 4.63 -18.23
N ALA A 48 5.15 5.05 -17.23
CA ALA A 48 3.89 5.77 -17.37
C ALA A 48 4.09 7.27 -17.10
N GLY A 49 4.61 7.98 -18.11
CA GLY A 49 4.81 9.43 -18.09
C GLY A 49 5.96 9.88 -17.18
N GLY A 50 6.47 11.08 -17.46
CA GLY A 50 7.64 11.65 -16.78
C GLY A 50 8.90 10.81 -17.00
N LEU A 51 9.13 10.34 -18.23
CA LEU A 51 10.43 9.82 -18.65
C LEU A 51 11.51 10.90 -18.45
N VAL A 52 11.19 12.13 -18.86
CA VAL A 52 12.08 13.29 -18.75
C VAL A 52 11.35 14.48 -18.14
N SER A 53 12.13 15.46 -17.68
CA SER A 53 11.61 16.73 -17.20
C SER A 53 11.70 17.81 -18.28
N SER A 54 10.64 17.96 -19.08
CA SER A 54 10.55 19.07 -20.07
C SER A 54 10.84 20.44 -19.45
N PRO A 55 10.33 20.80 -18.25
CA PRO A 55 10.60 22.10 -17.65
C PRO A 55 12.08 22.39 -17.44
N ASN A 56 12.90 21.38 -17.13
CA ASN A 56 14.33 21.54 -16.85
C ASN A 56 15.19 21.37 -18.11
N LEU A 57 14.78 20.52 -19.05
CA LEU A 57 15.52 20.32 -20.30
C LEU A 57 15.25 21.41 -21.34
N ARG A 58 14.02 21.93 -21.44
CA ARG A 58 13.65 22.93 -22.45
C ARG A 58 14.51 24.21 -22.40
N PRO A 59 14.88 24.77 -21.24
CA PRO A 59 15.79 25.91 -21.17
C PRO A 59 17.16 25.67 -21.81
N THR A 60 17.64 24.42 -21.85
CA THR A 60 18.92 24.07 -22.49
C THR A 60 18.84 24.07 -24.02
N LEU A 61 17.62 24.00 -24.57
CA LEU A 61 17.29 24.09 -26.00
C LEU A 61 16.97 25.54 -26.40
N THR A 62 17.83 26.50 -25.99
CA THR A 62 17.62 27.92 -26.26
C THR A 62 17.35 28.22 -27.74
N ALA A 63 16.62 29.30 -28.01
CA ALA A 63 16.29 29.70 -29.39
C ALA A 63 17.54 29.93 -30.26
N ASN A 64 18.66 30.32 -29.63
CA ASN A 64 19.92 30.64 -30.30
C ASN A 64 20.74 29.41 -30.72
N LYS A 65 20.44 28.22 -30.18
CA LYS A 65 21.11 26.98 -30.60
C LYS A 65 20.69 26.59 -32.02
N LYS A 66 21.67 26.21 -32.83
CA LYS A 66 21.43 25.71 -34.19
C LYS A 66 20.67 24.38 -34.15
N PRO A 67 19.94 24.01 -35.22
CA PRO A 67 19.24 22.72 -35.28
C PRO A 67 20.15 21.53 -34.99
N GLU A 68 21.40 21.54 -35.46
CA GLU A 68 22.36 20.45 -35.27
C GLU A 68 22.77 20.31 -33.80
N GLU A 69 22.89 21.42 -33.07
CA GLU A 69 23.22 21.43 -31.64
C GLU A 69 22.05 20.92 -30.79
N LYS A 70 20.81 21.23 -31.18
CA LYS A 70 19.61 20.70 -30.54
C LYS A 70 19.49 19.19 -30.78
N GLU A 71 19.74 18.76 -32.01
CA GLU A 71 19.76 17.35 -32.38
C GLU A 71 20.82 16.57 -31.59
N ALA A 72 22.02 17.12 -31.44
CA ALA A 72 23.08 16.53 -30.63
C ALA A 72 22.65 16.33 -29.17
N LEU A 73 21.97 17.31 -28.57
CA LEU A 73 21.44 17.18 -27.20
C LEU A 73 20.38 16.07 -27.08
N PHE A 74 19.46 15.97 -28.04
CA PHE A 74 18.47 14.88 -28.04
C PHE A 74 19.14 13.50 -28.14
N GLN A 75 20.18 13.37 -28.97
CA GLN A 75 20.96 12.14 -29.06
C GLN A 75 21.68 11.84 -27.74
N GLU A 76 22.35 12.82 -27.14
CA GLU A 76 23.06 12.69 -25.87
C GLU A 76 22.11 12.21 -24.76
N TRP A 77 20.97 12.89 -24.56
CA TRP A 77 20.00 12.50 -23.54
C TRP A 77 19.41 11.11 -23.77
N ALA A 78 19.14 10.73 -25.02
CA ALA A 78 18.64 9.40 -25.33
C ALA A 78 19.69 8.33 -25.04
N HIS A 79 20.97 8.56 -25.37
CA HIS A 79 22.05 7.62 -25.05
C HIS A 79 22.26 7.49 -23.55
N GLU A 80 22.32 8.61 -22.81
CA GLU A 80 22.45 8.59 -21.36
C GLU A 80 21.33 7.80 -20.68
N LEU A 81 20.08 8.00 -21.11
CA LEU A 81 18.95 7.24 -20.60
C LEU A 81 19.00 5.77 -21.03
N ALA A 82 19.43 5.46 -22.25
CA ALA A 82 19.57 4.08 -22.72
C ALA A 82 20.59 3.30 -21.88
N GLU A 83 21.67 3.95 -21.44
CA GLU A 83 22.67 3.39 -20.54
C GLU A 83 22.19 3.32 -19.09
N ALA A 84 21.42 4.32 -18.63
CA ALA A 84 20.92 4.38 -17.27
C ALA A 84 19.81 3.36 -16.99
N ILE A 85 18.92 3.10 -17.96
CA ILE A 85 17.86 2.09 -17.85
C ILE A 85 18.49 0.69 -17.88
N PRO A 86 18.39 -0.14 -16.83
CA PRO A 86 18.98 -1.47 -16.84
C PRO A 86 18.36 -2.40 -17.89
N HIS A 87 19.12 -3.41 -18.32
CA HIS A 87 18.58 -4.53 -19.09
C HIS A 87 18.04 -5.58 -18.11
N LEU A 88 16.87 -6.14 -18.42
CA LEU A 88 16.28 -7.23 -17.66
C LEU A 88 15.93 -8.38 -18.58
N THR A 89 16.28 -9.59 -18.17
CA THR A 89 15.91 -10.83 -18.85
C THR A 89 14.96 -11.64 -17.99
N ASN A 90 14.04 -12.35 -18.64
CA ASN A 90 13.15 -13.29 -17.98
C ASN A 90 13.89 -14.62 -17.70
N GLU A 91 13.19 -15.57 -17.07
CA GLU A 91 13.74 -16.90 -16.76
C GLU A 91 14.18 -17.68 -18.00
N ASP A 92 13.61 -17.40 -19.17
CA ASP A 92 13.99 -18.00 -20.46
C ASP A 92 15.19 -17.29 -21.12
N GLY A 93 15.81 -16.32 -20.46
CA GLY A 93 16.89 -15.49 -21.01
C GLY A 93 16.45 -14.47 -22.06
N LYS A 94 15.14 -14.30 -22.30
CA LYS A 94 14.60 -13.30 -23.23
C LYS A 94 14.50 -11.93 -22.57
N PRO A 95 14.72 -10.83 -23.31
CA PRO A 95 14.55 -9.49 -22.75
C PRO A 95 13.11 -9.25 -22.28
N VAL A 96 12.97 -8.71 -21.07
CA VAL A 96 11.71 -8.21 -20.53
C VAL A 96 11.39 -6.90 -21.25
N LYS A 97 10.18 -6.79 -21.81
CA LYS A 97 9.77 -5.58 -22.54
C LYS A 97 9.52 -4.41 -21.58
N ILE A 98 9.98 -3.24 -21.97
CA ILE A 98 9.80 -1.96 -21.30
C ILE A 98 8.98 -1.07 -22.22
N TYR A 99 7.72 -0.86 -21.88
CA TYR A 99 6.81 -0.02 -22.65
C TYR A 99 6.83 1.42 -22.13
N ILE A 100 7.00 2.39 -23.03
CA ILE A 100 7.04 3.81 -22.66
C ILE A 100 5.78 4.50 -23.17
N ILE A 101 5.09 5.20 -22.28
CA ILE A 101 3.98 6.10 -22.60
C ILE A 101 4.35 7.49 -22.12
N THR A 102 4.29 8.48 -22.99
CA THR A 102 4.67 9.85 -22.65
C THR A 102 3.46 10.74 -22.38
N SER A 103 3.63 11.70 -21.48
CA SER A 103 2.67 12.73 -21.13
C SER A 103 2.84 13.96 -22.03
N HIS A 104 1.82 14.31 -22.81
CA HIS A 104 1.89 15.50 -23.67
C HIS A 104 1.97 16.82 -22.86
N ALA A 105 1.64 16.78 -21.57
CA ALA A 105 1.65 17.97 -20.73
C ALA A 105 3.08 18.48 -20.48
N LEU A 106 3.29 19.79 -20.69
CA LEU A 106 4.62 20.43 -20.64
C LEU A 106 5.28 20.42 -19.25
N ASN A 107 4.52 20.19 -18.19
CA ASN A 107 5.04 20.02 -16.83
C ASN A 107 5.58 18.59 -16.57
N TYR A 108 5.50 17.69 -17.55
CA TYR A 108 6.07 16.34 -17.51
C TYR A 108 6.98 16.12 -18.74
N ASP A 109 6.59 15.27 -19.70
CA ASP A 109 7.42 14.88 -20.84
C ASP A 109 7.41 15.91 -21.96
N GLY A 110 6.23 16.43 -22.32
CA GLY A 110 6.03 17.31 -23.47
C GLY A 110 6.58 16.70 -24.78
N VAL A 111 6.94 17.59 -25.72
CA VAL A 111 7.53 17.17 -27.00
C VAL A 111 8.91 16.52 -26.80
N ILE A 112 9.66 16.96 -25.79
CA ILE A 112 11.02 16.47 -25.53
C ILE A 112 10.99 14.97 -25.16
N GLY A 113 10.12 14.57 -24.23
CA GLY A 113 10.06 13.17 -23.81
C GLY A 113 9.53 12.24 -24.89
N LYS A 114 8.63 12.70 -25.77
CA LYS A 114 8.22 11.94 -26.97
C LYS A 114 9.43 11.63 -27.85
N GLU A 115 10.21 12.65 -28.19
CA GLU A 115 11.38 12.51 -29.06
C GLU A 115 12.42 11.56 -28.46
N ILE A 116 12.69 11.69 -27.16
CA ILE A 116 13.59 10.79 -26.43
C ILE A 116 13.04 9.36 -26.40
N ALA A 117 11.74 9.16 -26.19
CA ALA A 117 11.14 7.83 -26.18
C ALA A 117 11.24 7.10 -27.53
N ILE A 118 11.10 7.83 -28.64
CA ILE A 118 11.30 7.29 -29.99
C ILE A 118 12.76 6.85 -30.17
N ARG A 119 13.71 7.72 -29.81
CA ARG A 119 15.15 7.40 -29.93
C ARG A 119 15.58 6.26 -29.03
N LEU A 120 15.04 6.17 -27.81
CA LEU A 120 15.29 5.03 -26.92
C LEU A 120 14.80 3.72 -27.54
N HIS A 121 13.66 3.73 -28.23
CA HIS A 121 13.19 2.57 -28.99
C HIS A 121 14.16 2.21 -30.12
N ASP A 122 14.67 3.20 -30.86
CA ASP A 122 15.62 2.96 -31.95
C ASP A 122 16.98 2.44 -31.46
N LEU A 123 17.45 2.91 -30.31
CA LEU A 123 18.70 2.47 -29.66
C LEU A 123 18.57 1.07 -29.05
N ARG A 124 17.38 0.71 -28.56
CA ARG A 124 17.10 -0.55 -27.84
C ARG A 124 15.80 -1.22 -28.30
N PRO A 125 15.66 -1.57 -29.59
CA PRO A 125 14.39 -2.09 -30.14
C PRO A 125 14.02 -3.48 -29.61
N GLN A 126 14.99 -4.21 -29.08
CA GLN A 126 14.82 -5.55 -28.51
C GLN A 126 14.06 -5.55 -27.19
N ASP A 127 14.06 -4.47 -26.43
CA ASP A 127 13.43 -4.42 -25.11
C ASP A 127 12.67 -3.12 -24.80
N ILE A 128 13.06 -1.97 -25.34
CA ILE A 128 12.31 -0.72 -25.18
C ILE A 128 11.32 -0.52 -26.33
N LEU A 129 10.06 -0.23 -26.01
CA LEU A 129 8.97 -0.05 -26.98
C LEU A 129 8.16 1.20 -26.66
N TYR A 130 8.14 2.17 -27.58
CA TYR A 130 7.27 3.36 -27.43
C TYR A 130 5.81 3.01 -27.79
N GLN A 131 4.86 3.43 -26.96
CA GLN A 131 3.42 3.13 -27.10
C GLN A 131 2.57 4.38 -27.39
N GLY A 132 3.19 5.55 -27.59
CA GLY A 132 2.48 6.79 -27.86
C GLY A 132 2.25 7.65 -26.62
N GLU A 133 1.31 8.59 -26.75
CA GLU A 133 1.06 9.66 -25.78
C GLU A 133 -0.29 9.49 -25.07
N GLY A 134 -0.36 9.88 -23.79
CA GLY A 134 -1.61 10.03 -23.04
C GLY A 134 -2.25 8.73 -22.54
N SER A 135 -2.29 7.68 -23.35
CA SER A 135 -2.84 6.38 -22.91
C SER A 135 -2.42 5.21 -23.79
N ALA A 136 -2.24 4.04 -23.18
CA ALA A 136 -2.09 2.78 -23.90
C ALA A 136 -2.84 1.63 -23.20
N ARG A 137 -3.19 0.60 -23.97
CA ARG A 137 -3.84 -0.61 -23.46
C ARG A 137 -2.91 -1.80 -23.64
N PHE A 138 -2.76 -2.59 -22.59
CA PHE A 138 -1.91 -3.78 -22.55
C PHE A 138 -2.78 -5.02 -22.35
N PRO A 139 -3.11 -5.74 -23.43
CA PRO A 139 -3.76 -7.03 -23.32
C PRO A 139 -2.83 -8.03 -22.62
N MET A 140 -3.40 -8.85 -21.74
CA MET A 140 -2.74 -9.96 -21.06
C MET A 140 -3.44 -11.25 -21.48
N PRO A 141 -3.08 -11.85 -22.64
CA PRO A 141 -3.85 -12.95 -23.23
C PRO A 141 -3.98 -14.17 -22.33
N LYS A 142 -2.96 -14.49 -21.54
CA LYS A 142 -3.00 -15.63 -20.59
C LYS A 142 -3.99 -15.39 -19.44
N MET A 143 -4.13 -14.14 -19.01
CA MET A 143 -5.10 -13.74 -17.97
C MET A 143 -6.49 -13.46 -18.56
N GLY A 144 -6.59 -13.18 -19.87
CA GLY A 144 -7.83 -12.70 -20.48
C GLY A 144 -8.23 -11.30 -20.01
N LYS A 145 -7.24 -10.47 -19.62
CA LYS A 145 -7.43 -9.14 -19.02
C LYS A 145 -6.79 -8.05 -19.86
N ILE A 146 -7.20 -6.81 -19.66
CA ILE A 146 -6.60 -5.61 -20.26
C ILE A 146 -6.30 -4.59 -19.17
N ILE A 147 -5.04 -4.18 -19.07
CA ILE A 147 -4.62 -3.03 -18.28
C ILE A 147 -4.65 -1.80 -19.18
N SER A 148 -5.32 -0.72 -18.75
CA SER A 148 -5.21 0.58 -19.42
C SER A 148 -4.37 1.52 -18.59
N VAL A 149 -3.27 2.01 -19.16
CA VAL A 149 -2.41 2.99 -18.53
C VAL A 149 -2.76 4.38 -19.06
N LEU A 150 -2.97 5.33 -18.16
CA LEU A 150 -3.31 6.72 -18.46
C LEU A 150 -2.26 7.65 -17.87
N VAL A 151 -1.90 8.68 -18.62
CA VAL A 151 -1.01 9.76 -18.19
C VAL A 151 -1.62 11.12 -18.56
N PRO A 152 -1.26 12.21 -17.87
CA PRO A 152 -1.81 13.53 -18.19
C PRO A 152 -1.54 13.94 -19.64
N ILE A 153 -2.55 14.49 -20.32
CA ILE A 153 -2.39 15.12 -21.66
C ILE A 153 -2.35 16.64 -21.52
N LYS A 154 -2.98 17.16 -20.48
CA LYS A 154 -3.01 18.57 -20.08
C LYS A 154 -2.41 18.69 -18.69
N ALA A 155 -1.92 19.88 -18.35
CA ALA A 155 -1.46 20.15 -17.00
C ALA A 155 -2.59 19.83 -15.99
N SER A 156 -2.28 19.02 -14.99
CA SER A 156 -3.24 18.62 -13.97
C SER A 156 -3.67 19.84 -13.16
N TRP A 157 -4.95 19.88 -12.79
CA TRP A 157 -5.44 20.88 -11.84
C TRP A 157 -4.83 20.60 -10.47
N ARG A 158 -4.42 21.66 -9.77
CA ARG A 158 -3.92 21.55 -8.39
C ARG A 158 -5.08 21.14 -7.48
N GLY A 159 -4.94 20.02 -6.78
CA GLY A 159 -5.92 19.52 -5.82
C GLY A 159 -5.22 19.07 -4.54
N GLY A 160 -5.91 19.21 -3.40
CA GLY A 160 -5.40 18.77 -2.09
C GLY A 160 -5.57 17.26 -1.82
N TYR A 161 -6.25 16.54 -2.71
CA TYR A 161 -6.59 15.14 -2.54
C TYR A 161 -5.97 14.27 -3.63
N TYR A 162 -5.43 13.13 -3.23
CA TYR A 162 -4.73 12.19 -4.09
C TYR A 162 -5.64 11.64 -5.20
N SER A 163 -6.93 11.36 -4.93
CA SER A 163 -7.82 10.74 -5.91
C SER A 163 -8.33 11.70 -6.99
N THR A 164 -8.35 13.01 -6.75
CA THR A 164 -9.01 13.98 -7.63
C THR A 164 -8.45 13.99 -9.05
N VAL A 165 -7.12 13.98 -9.21
CA VAL A 165 -6.49 13.96 -10.54
C VAL A 165 -6.64 12.58 -11.19
N VAL A 166 -6.56 11.53 -10.38
CA VAL A 166 -6.62 10.13 -10.81
C VAL A 166 -7.98 9.80 -11.42
N GLU A 167 -9.06 10.05 -10.66
CA GLU A 167 -10.43 9.73 -11.06
C GLU A 167 -10.88 10.59 -12.23
N ARG A 168 -10.45 11.85 -12.29
CA ARG A 168 -10.74 12.72 -13.44
C ARG A 168 -10.12 12.21 -14.75
N LEU A 169 -8.89 11.69 -14.72
CA LEU A 169 -8.26 11.13 -15.92
C LEU A 169 -9.01 9.89 -16.42
N ILE A 170 -9.54 9.08 -15.50
CA ILE A 170 -10.42 7.95 -15.83
C ILE A 170 -11.71 8.47 -16.47
N ASP A 171 -12.42 9.39 -15.82
CA ASP A 171 -13.69 9.95 -16.31
C ASP A 171 -13.56 10.61 -17.69
N ASP A 172 -12.51 11.41 -17.89
CA ASP A 172 -12.23 12.05 -19.17
C ASP A 172 -11.99 11.00 -20.26
N LYS A 173 -11.27 9.91 -19.93
CA LYS A 173 -11.02 8.81 -20.87
C LYS A 173 -12.29 8.03 -21.18
N GLU A 174 -13.13 7.75 -20.18
CA GLU A 174 -14.41 7.05 -20.36
C GLU A 174 -15.35 7.85 -21.28
N LYS A 175 -15.38 9.18 -21.14
CA LYS A 175 -16.21 10.06 -21.99
C LYS A 175 -15.69 10.19 -23.42
N GLN A 176 -14.37 10.10 -23.62
CA GLN A 176 -13.74 10.24 -24.95
C GLN A 176 -13.78 8.96 -25.78
N SER A 177 -13.94 7.79 -25.16
CA SER A 177 -13.72 6.51 -25.82
C SER A 177 -15.02 5.75 -26.07
N ALA A 178 -15.21 5.27 -27.30
CA ALA A 178 -16.24 4.27 -27.62
C ALA A 178 -15.78 2.83 -27.27
N GLN A 179 -14.56 2.64 -26.75
CA GLN A 179 -14.03 1.32 -26.41
C GLN A 179 -14.62 0.81 -25.10
N LYS A 180 -14.72 -0.52 -24.97
CA LYS A 180 -15.08 -1.17 -23.71
C LYS A 180 -14.09 -0.79 -22.59
N PHE A 181 -14.60 -0.66 -21.38
CA PHE A 181 -13.78 -0.44 -20.19
C PHE A 181 -12.69 -1.53 -20.08
N PRO A 182 -11.45 -1.18 -19.71
CA PRO A 182 -10.41 -2.16 -19.38
C PRO A 182 -10.80 -2.92 -18.12
N ASP A 183 -10.02 -3.93 -17.74
CA ASP A 183 -10.19 -4.62 -16.47
C ASP A 183 -9.61 -3.79 -15.32
N ILE A 184 -8.49 -3.10 -15.54
CA ILE A 184 -7.78 -2.30 -14.53
C ILE A 184 -7.28 -1.00 -15.16
N TYR A 185 -7.41 0.12 -14.44
CA TYR A 185 -6.75 1.38 -14.79
C TYR A 185 -5.47 1.59 -13.97
N VAL A 186 -4.42 2.10 -14.61
CA VAL A 186 -3.16 2.50 -13.95
C VAL A 186 -2.84 3.93 -14.35
N ILE A 187 -2.65 4.81 -13.37
CA ILE A 187 -2.52 6.24 -13.60
C ILE A 187 -1.10 6.70 -13.21
N GLY A 188 -0.34 7.14 -14.20
CA GLY A 188 1.00 7.72 -14.04
C GLY A 188 0.99 9.24 -13.90
N GLY A 189 2.13 9.80 -13.53
CA GLY A 189 2.34 11.25 -13.43
C GLY A 189 1.80 11.92 -12.14
N THR A 190 1.23 11.17 -11.19
CA THR A 190 0.55 11.77 -10.02
C THR A 190 1.40 11.82 -8.75
N ALA A 191 2.52 11.10 -8.68
CA ALA A 191 3.37 11.00 -7.49
C ALA A 191 2.58 10.69 -6.19
N SER A 192 1.56 9.85 -6.35
CA SER A 192 0.62 9.43 -5.32
C SER A 192 0.35 7.94 -5.46
N SER A 193 0.00 7.27 -4.35
CA SER A 193 -0.15 5.82 -4.31
C SER A 193 -1.55 5.47 -3.78
N ILE A 194 -2.47 5.13 -4.68
CA ILE A 194 -3.86 4.76 -4.38
C ILE A 194 -4.16 3.36 -4.92
N LEU A 195 -4.94 2.58 -4.20
CA LEU A 195 -5.63 1.40 -4.72
C LEU A 195 -7.12 1.53 -4.39
N ARG A 196 -7.95 1.53 -5.43
CA ARG A 196 -9.41 1.49 -5.34
C ARG A 196 -9.90 0.21 -6.02
N PRO A 197 -10.70 -0.63 -5.35
CA PRO A 197 -11.27 -1.81 -5.97
C PRO A 197 -12.49 -1.46 -6.83
N LYS A 198 -13.05 -2.47 -7.49
CA LYS A 198 -14.37 -2.39 -8.11
C LYS A 198 -15.48 -2.30 -7.05
N GLY A 199 -16.50 -1.50 -7.35
CA GLY A 199 -17.77 -1.43 -6.63
C GLY A 199 -18.45 -0.12 -6.97
N GLU A 200 -18.33 0.91 -6.11
CA GLU A 200 -18.74 2.29 -6.45
C GLU A 200 -18.03 2.77 -7.73
N MET A 201 -16.76 2.38 -7.91
CA MET A 201 -16.06 2.55 -9.18
C MET A 201 -16.30 1.36 -10.11
N LYS A 202 -16.53 1.63 -11.40
CA LYS A 202 -16.81 0.58 -12.42
C LYS A 202 -15.67 -0.42 -12.60
N ARG A 203 -14.44 0.03 -12.35
CA ARG A 203 -13.20 -0.74 -12.50
C ARG A 203 -12.21 -0.39 -11.38
N PRO A 204 -11.43 -1.38 -10.92
CA PRO A 204 -10.34 -1.10 -10.02
C PRO A 204 -9.30 -0.21 -10.70
N HIS A 205 -8.65 0.63 -9.91
CA HIS A 205 -7.59 1.48 -10.40
C HIS A 205 -6.50 1.71 -9.37
N ILE A 206 -5.31 2.01 -9.88
CA ILE A 206 -4.17 2.44 -9.07
C ILE A 206 -3.55 3.73 -9.60
N SER A 207 -2.95 4.50 -8.70
CA SER A 207 -2.03 5.59 -9.07
C SER A 207 -0.59 5.21 -8.75
N LEU A 208 0.37 5.88 -9.40
CA LEU A 208 1.78 5.54 -9.30
C LEU A 208 2.60 6.61 -8.53
N PRO A 209 3.52 6.19 -7.65
CA PRO A 209 4.52 7.07 -7.07
C PRO A 209 5.48 7.59 -8.15
N ALA A 210 6.27 8.61 -7.81
CA ALA A 210 7.36 9.08 -8.67
C ALA A 210 8.66 8.28 -8.44
N LEU A 211 9.52 8.13 -9.45
CA LEU A 211 10.84 7.50 -9.30
C LEU A 211 11.98 8.52 -9.26
N HIS A 212 11.72 9.69 -8.67
CA HIS A 212 12.72 10.74 -8.46
C HIS A 212 12.51 11.44 -7.12
N ASN A 213 13.53 12.12 -6.62
CA ASN A 213 13.44 12.90 -5.41
C ASN A 213 12.60 14.17 -5.66
N LEU A 214 11.36 14.20 -5.14
CA LEU A 214 10.45 15.34 -5.28
C LEU A 214 11.04 16.60 -4.63
N LYS A 215 11.43 17.59 -5.44
CA LYS A 215 11.94 18.91 -4.98
C LYS A 215 10.85 19.99 -4.95
N GLU A 216 9.99 19.98 -5.96
CA GLU A 216 8.78 20.79 -6.02
C GLU A 216 7.58 19.85 -5.92
N VAL A 217 6.67 20.11 -4.99
CA VAL A 217 5.50 19.25 -4.74
C VAL A 217 4.21 20.05 -4.77
N ASN A 218 3.20 19.51 -5.44
CA ASN A 218 1.82 19.89 -5.15
C ASN A 218 1.35 19.20 -3.87
N THR A 219 0.29 19.72 -3.23
CA THR A 219 -0.26 19.14 -1.99
C THR A 219 -0.76 17.71 -2.13
N SER A 220 -0.99 17.23 -3.36
CA SER A 220 -1.36 15.85 -3.69
C SER A 220 -0.18 14.95 -4.11
N GLU A 221 1.06 15.45 -4.05
CA GLU A 221 2.27 14.71 -4.43
C GLU A 221 3.14 14.48 -3.20
N ASN A 222 3.46 13.22 -2.91
CA ASN A 222 4.23 12.90 -1.71
C ASN A 222 4.99 11.56 -1.82
N GLN A 223 4.67 10.73 -2.82
CA GLN A 223 5.16 9.36 -2.89
C GLN A 223 6.33 9.20 -3.87
N VAL A 224 7.37 8.49 -3.42
CA VAL A 224 8.52 8.11 -4.25
C VAL A 224 8.74 6.60 -4.16
N GLY A 225 8.85 5.92 -5.30
CA GLY A 225 8.93 4.47 -5.36
C GLY A 225 8.49 3.88 -6.70
N ILE A 226 8.14 2.60 -6.68
CA ILE A 226 7.56 1.86 -7.81
C ILE A 226 6.37 1.02 -7.35
N ARG A 227 5.59 0.53 -8.33
CA ARG A 227 4.52 -0.43 -8.06
C ARG A 227 4.63 -1.67 -8.93
N VAL A 228 4.31 -2.82 -8.35
CA VAL A 228 4.14 -4.10 -9.04
C VAL A 228 2.69 -4.53 -8.88
N LEU A 229 2.08 -4.89 -10.01
CA LEU A 229 0.70 -5.35 -10.06
C LEU A 229 0.69 -6.83 -10.40
N GLU A 230 0.16 -7.66 -9.50
CA GLU A 230 -0.12 -9.06 -9.78
C GLU A 230 -1.59 -9.20 -10.20
N VAL A 231 -1.79 -9.61 -11.45
CA VAL A 231 -3.12 -9.76 -12.06
C VAL A 231 -3.49 -11.23 -12.10
N PHE A 232 -4.65 -11.56 -11.53
CA PHE A 232 -5.19 -12.91 -11.52
C PHE A 232 -6.18 -13.12 -12.66
N LYS A 233 -6.18 -14.31 -13.25
CA LYS A 233 -7.17 -14.71 -14.26
C LYS A 233 -8.61 -14.66 -13.71
N ASP A 234 -8.80 -15.19 -12.51
CA ASP A 234 -10.11 -15.46 -11.90
C ASP A 234 -10.50 -14.42 -10.84
N SER A 235 -9.84 -13.26 -10.80
CA SER A 235 -10.21 -12.16 -9.90
C SER A 235 -10.40 -10.86 -10.69
N PRO A 236 -11.39 -10.02 -10.33
CA PRO A 236 -11.46 -8.66 -10.84
C PRO A 236 -10.40 -7.75 -10.18
N GLU A 237 -10.04 -8.04 -8.93
CA GLU A 237 -9.15 -7.22 -8.14
C GLU A 237 -7.69 -7.64 -8.35
N PRO A 238 -6.76 -6.67 -8.46
CA PRO A 238 -5.35 -6.97 -8.46
C PRO A 238 -4.74 -6.95 -7.05
N LEU A 239 -3.62 -7.65 -6.89
CA LEU A 239 -2.73 -7.50 -5.75
C LEU A 239 -1.67 -6.47 -6.09
N VAL A 240 -1.53 -5.43 -5.28
CA VAL A 240 -0.65 -4.28 -5.55
C VAL A 240 0.46 -4.26 -4.52
N ARG A 241 1.71 -4.29 -4.98
CA ARG A 241 2.90 -4.07 -4.15
C ARG A 241 3.48 -2.69 -4.44
N THR A 242 3.63 -1.85 -3.42
CA THR A 242 4.39 -0.60 -3.50
C THR A 242 5.72 -0.78 -2.79
N TYR A 243 6.81 -0.42 -3.46
CA TYR A 243 8.13 -0.30 -2.85
C TYR A 243 8.42 1.17 -2.66
N SER A 244 8.40 1.63 -1.41
CA SER A 244 8.64 3.04 -1.08
C SER A 244 10.13 3.30 -1.04
N CYS A 245 10.57 4.27 -1.82
CA CYS A 245 11.93 4.76 -1.86
C CYS A 245 12.05 6.16 -1.24
N LYS A 246 10.96 6.70 -0.66
CA LYS A 246 10.94 8.08 -0.15
C LYS A 246 11.90 8.29 1.01
N ASP A 247 12.01 7.32 1.93
CA ASP A 247 13.01 7.36 2.99
C ASP A 247 14.44 7.34 2.42
N LEU A 248 14.71 6.54 1.38
CA LEU A 248 16.05 6.44 0.78
C LEU A 248 16.55 7.77 0.19
N VAL A 249 15.64 8.54 -0.39
CA VAL A 249 15.94 9.87 -0.96
C VAL A 249 15.63 11.03 -0.02
N SER A 250 15.33 10.72 1.25
CA SER A 250 15.18 11.75 2.27
C SER A 250 16.51 12.49 2.41
N TYR A 251 16.42 13.77 2.74
CA TYR A 251 17.59 14.63 2.88
C TYR A 251 18.62 14.07 3.86
N GLU A 252 18.14 13.54 4.99
CA GLU A 252 18.97 12.96 6.04
C GLU A 252 19.68 11.69 5.56
N ASN A 253 18.96 10.79 4.88
CA ASN A 253 19.50 9.51 4.44
C ASN A 253 20.48 9.61 3.27
N GLU A 254 20.21 10.48 2.28
CA GLU A 254 21.15 10.72 1.17
C GLU A 254 22.49 11.23 1.71
N ARG A 255 22.45 12.16 2.67
CA ARG A 255 23.66 12.72 3.28
C ARG A 255 24.36 11.74 4.18
N ALA A 256 23.62 10.98 5.00
CA ALA A 256 24.19 9.94 5.84
C ALA A 256 25.02 8.94 5.02
N SER A 257 24.62 8.69 3.77
CA SER A 257 25.30 7.79 2.81
C SER A 257 26.65 8.31 2.29
N VAL A 258 27.00 9.59 2.51
CA VAL A 258 28.33 10.12 2.19
C VAL A 258 29.35 9.56 3.17
N LEU A 259 30.24 8.68 2.70
CA LEU A 259 31.28 8.07 3.53
C LEU A 259 32.42 9.05 3.78
N VAL A 260 32.77 9.29 5.05
CA VAL A 260 33.88 10.16 5.45
C VAL A 260 35.07 9.27 5.82
N PRO A 261 36.18 9.30 5.05
CA PRO A 261 37.33 8.45 5.34
C PRO A 261 38.04 8.86 6.63
N ASP A 262 38.32 7.87 7.49
CA ASP A 262 39.08 8.07 8.73
C ASP A 262 40.53 8.54 8.50
N SER A 263 41.05 8.34 7.28
CA SER A 263 42.38 8.77 6.86
C SER A 263 42.50 10.29 6.65
N LEU A 264 41.39 11.02 6.56
CA LEU A 264 41.44 12.47 6.37
C LEU A 264 41.86 13.18 7.66
N PRO A 265 42.54 14.34 7.60
CA PRO A 265 42.76 15.19 8.75
C PRO A 265 41.46 15.51 9.51
N LYS A 266 41.52 15.61 10.84
CA LYS A 266 40.36 15.79 11.72
C LYS A 266 39.46 16.97 11.29
N VAL A 267 40.05 18.14 10.99
CA VAL A 267 39.31 19.32 10.50
C VAL A 267 38.53 19.03 9.22
N GLN A 268 39.07 18.23 8.31
CA GLN A 268 38.37 17.86 7.07
C GLN A 268 37.21 16.90 7.35
N GLN A 269 37.40 15.92 8.23
CA GLN A 269 36.32 15.04 8.67
C GLN A 269 35.20 15.83 9.33
N ASP A 270 35.55 16.79 10.19
CA ASP A 270 34.58 17.61 10.92
C ASP A 270 33.78 18.50 9.96
N ILE A 271 34.41 19.11 8.95
CA ILE A 271 33.71 19.84 7.87
C ILE A 271 32.74 18.94 7.12
N LEU A 272 33.17 17.73 6.74
CA LEU A 272 32.32 16.79 6.00
C LEU A 272 31.12 16.34 6.84
N ASN A 273 31.35 15.96 8.10
CA ASN A 273 30.30 15.55 9.03
C ASN A 273 29.32 16.68 9.32
N GLU A 274 29.80 17.92 9.39
CA GLU A 274 28.94 19.08 9.58
C GLU A 274 28.07 19.32 8.34
N LEU A 275 28.63 19.25 7.12
CA LEU A 275 27.84 19.33 5.88
C LEU A 275 26.81 18.20 5.76
N LYS A 276 27.12 16.99 6.24
CA LYS A 276 26.15 15.89 6.33
C LYS A 276 24.99 16.22 7.27
N ARG A 277 25.30 16.81 8.42
CA ARG A 277 24.34 17.11 9.50
C ARG A 277 23.42 18.29 9.16
N GLN A 278 23.99 19.45 8.83
CA GLN A 278 23.22 20.70 8.74
C GLN A 278 22.76 21.05 7.34
N GLY A 279 23.55 20.75 6.32
CA GLY A 279 23.24 21.27 4.99
C GLY A 279 24.33 22.00 4.27
N PRO A 280 23.95 22.63 3.15
CA PRO A 280 24.74 23.69 2.55
C PRO A 280 25.05 24.75 3.62
N ALA A 281 26.33 25.08 3.77
CA ALA A 281 26.81 25.97 4.83
C ALA A 281 27.77 27.01 4.27
N SER A 282 27.70 28.25 4.76
CA SER A 282 28.73 29.26 4.48
C SER A 282 29.97 28.99 5.34
N ILE A 283 31.10 29.62 5.01
CA ILE A 283 32.30 29.54 5.84
C ILE A 283 32.04 30.04 7.26
N GLY A 284 31.24 31.10 7.43
CA GLY A 284 30.88 31.60 8.76
C GLY A 284 30.09 30.57 9.57
N MET A 285 29.13 29.87 8.95
CA MET A 285 28.38 28.81 9.64
C MET A 285 29.27 27.64 10.04
N LEU A 286 30.25 27.28 9.21
CA LEU A 286 31.22 26.24 9.53
C LEU A 286 32.19 26.68 10.63
N GLU A 287 32.62 27.94 10.62
CA GLU A 287 33.47 28.54 11.67
C GLU A 287 32.74 28.52 13.03
N ASP A 288 31.49 28.96 13.06
CA ASP A 288 30.66 28.97 14.28
C ASP A 288 30.47 27.56 14.85
N ALA A 289 30.29 26.55 13.97
CA ALA A 289 30.05 25.17 14.38
C ALA A 289 31.32 24.42 14.79
N LEU A 290 32.44 24.66 14.11
CA LEU A 290 33.64 23.83 14.23
C LEU A 290 34.74 24.48 15.06
N GLN A 291 34.79 25.83 15.11
CA GLN A 291 35.81 26.71 15.72
C GLN A 291 37.09 27.05 14.91
N PRO A 292 37.59 26.27 13.92
CA PRO A 292 38.68 26.72 13.05
C PRO A 292 38.38 28.02 12.32
N SER A 293 39.42 28.81 12.07
CA SER A 293 39.30 30.07 11.32
C SER A 293 38.81 29.86 9.89
N ARG A 294 38.15 30.88 9.34
CA ARG A 294 37.71 30.91 7.92
C ARG A 294 38.76 30.42 6.93
N GLU A 295 39.99 30.94 7.04
CA GLU A 295 41.10 30.58 6.15
C GLU A 295 41.46 29.09 6.24
N THR A 296 41.41 28.53 7.46
CA THR A 296 41.67 27.11 7.69
C THR A 296 40.59 26.25 7.04
N ILE A 297 39.32 26.63 7.17
CA ILE A 297 38.18 25.93 6.57
C ILE A 297 38.27 25.97 5.04
N GLU A 298 38.53 27.13 4.46
CA GLU A 298 38.68 27.27 2.99
C GLU A 298 39.83 26.41 2.43
N LYS A 299 40.98 26.41 3.11
CA LYS A 299 42.11 25.54 2.75
C LYS A 299 41.75 24.06 2.88
N ALA A 300 41.03 23.69 3.94
CA ALA A 300 40.59 22.33 4.17
C ALA A 300 39.61 21.84 3.09
N ILE A 301 38.63 22.66 2.70
CA ILE A 301 37.68 22.34 1.60
C ILE A 301 38.44 22.13 0.28
N LYS A 302 39.37 23.02 -0.06
CA LYS A 302 40.21 22.88 -1.26
C LYS A 302 41.03 21.59 -1.21
N ALA A 303 41.62 21.26 -0.06
CA ALA A 303 42.39 20.04 0.13
C ALA A 303 41.54 18.75 0.03
N ILE A 304 40.30 18.76 0.57
CA ILE A 304 39.35 17.64 0.43
C ILE A 304 39.14 17.31 -1.05
N ASN A 305 38.82 18.34 -1.86
CA ASN A 305 38.60 18.15 -3.29
C ASN A 305 39.88 17.74 -4.04
N ALA A 306 41.02 18.33 -3.70
CA ALA A 306 42.31 18.00 -4.31
C ALA A 306 42.75 16.54 -4.03
N ASN A 307 42.37 15.99 -2.87
CA ASN A 307 42.61 14.60 -2.50
C ASN A 307 41.67 13.60 -3.20
N GLY A 308 40.81 14.06 -4.11
CA GLY A 308 39.91 13.20 -4.89
C GLY A 308 38.70 12.70 -4.10
N PHE A 309 38.32 13.37 -3.01
CA PHE A 309 37.10 13.03 -2.28
C PHE A 309 35.86 13.15 -3.19
N ASN A 310 34.96 12.17 -3.08
CA ASN A 310 33.73 12.09 -3.87
C ASN A 310 32.57 11.70 -2.95
N PRO A 311 31.47 12.48 -2.87
CA PRO A 311 31.12 13.67 -3.65
C PRO A 311 32.02 14.87 -3.40
N ARG A 312 32.36 15.62 -4.46
CA ARG A 312 33.09 16.90 -4.34
C ARG A 312 32.27 17.91 -3.54
N ILE A 313 32.95 18.85 -2.88
CA ILE A 313 32.32 20.01 -2.26
C ILE A 313 32.34 21.16 -3.28
N ILE A 314 31.17 21.66 -3.65
CA ILE A 314 31.00 22.79 -4.57
C ILE A 314 30.59 24.05 -3.81
N PHE A 315 30.98 25.20 -4.32
CA PHE A 315 30.53 26.50 -3.84
C PHE A 315 29.41 27.00 -4.75
N ASP A 316 28.24 27.24 -4.19
CA ASP A 316 27.16 27.93 -4.90
C ASP A 316 27.33 29.44 -4.73
N GLU A 317 27.73 30.10 -5.82
CA GLU A 317 27.95 31.54 -5.87
C GLU A 317 26.69 32.34 -5.52
N THR A 318 25.49 31.81 -5.82
CA THR A 318 24.22 32.51 -5.59
C THR A 318 23.89 32.58 -4.11
N SER A 319 24.05 31.47 -3.39
CA SER A 319 23.74 31.40 -1.96
C SER A 319 24.94 31.68 -1.05
N GLY A 320 26.17 31.68 -1.59
CA GLY A 320 27.41 31.81 -0.83
C GLY A 320 27.69 30.61 0.08
N LYS A 321 27.18 29.42 -0.28
CA LYS A 321 27.25 28.21 0.54
C LYS A 321 28.03 27.09 -0.14
N TYR A 322 28.74 26.31 0.66
CA TYR A 322 29.38 25.07 0.27
C TYR A 322 28.43 23.90 0.49
N GLN A 323 28.38 22.97 -0.46
CA GLN A 323 27.56 21.77 -0.38
C GLN A 323 28.20 20.61 -1.15
N PHE A 324 27.72 19.39 -0.91
CA PHE A 324 28.06 18.26 -1.76
C PHE A 324 27.48 18.44 -3.17
N ASP A 325 28.23 18.02 -4.18
CA ASP A 325 27.82 18.04 -5.57
C ASP A 325 26.52 17.26 -5.79
N SER A 326 25.48 17.94 -6.26
CA SER A 326 24.16 17.34 -6.53
C SER A 326 24.22 16.27 -7.62
N GLU A 327 25.16 16.39 -8.56
CA GLU A 327 25.29 15.45 -9.67
C GLU A 327 25.75 14.07 -9.20
N TRP A 328 26.55 14.02 -8.14
CA TRP A 328 26.95 12.76 -7.51
C TRP A 328 25.74 12.01 -6.94
N PHE A 329 24.82 12.70 -6.25
CA PHE A 329 23.58 12.06 -5.79
C PHE A 329 22.72 11.58 -6.96
N ALA A 330 22.70 12.33 -8.07
CA ALA A 330 21.93 11.98 -9.25
C ALA A 330 22.50 10.76 -10.00
N ARG A 331 23.83 10.65 -10.14
CA ARG A 331 24.48 9.67 -11.02
C ARG A 331 25.19 8.53 -10.30
N GLU A 332 25.75 8.78 -9.12
CA GLU A 332 26.69 7.88 -8.44
C GLU A 332 26.11 7.20 -7.21
N LEU A 333 25.23 7.88 -6.45
CA LEU A 333 24.61 7.26 -5.27
C LEU A 333 23.74 6.05 -5.67
N ARG A 334 23.97 4.93 -4.97
CA ARG A 334 23.21 3.68 -5.12
C ARG A 334 22.40 3.40 -3.86
N TYR A 335 21.24 2.77 -4.05
CA TYR A 335 20.32 2.48 -2.97
C TYR A 335 20.04 0.98 -2.91
N SER A 336 19.68 0.51 -1.72
CA SER A 336 19.22 -0.86 -1.49
C SER A 336 18.04 -0.85 -0.53
N LEU A 337 17.17 -1.85 -0.65
CA LEU A 337 16.11 -2.09 0.31
C LEU A 337 16.62 -2.97 1.46
N PRO A 338 16.09 -2.83 2.68
CA PRO A 338 16.43 -3.72 3.79
C PRO A 338 16.10 -5.19 3.49
N GLU A 339 16.96 -6.10 3.92
CA GLU A 339 16.80 -7.56 3.78
C GLU A 339 17.28 -8.30 5.05
N GLY A 340 16.82 -9.54 5.22
CA GLY A 340 17.28 -10.43 6.31
C GLY A 340 16.46 -10.35 7.60
N ASP A 341 17.05 -10.86 8.70
CA ASP A 341 16.37 -11.13 9.98
C ASP A 341 15.89 -9.87 10.73
N GLY A 342 16.36 -8.67 10.34
CA GLY A 342 15.91 -7.39 10.89
C GLY A 342 14.65 -6.80 10.24
N VAL A 343 14.06 -7.51 9.27
CA VAL A 343 12.85 -7.08 8.57
C VAL A 343 11.61 -7.65 9.24
N GLY A 344 10.74 -6.79 9.74
CA GLY A 344 9.39 -7.16 10.15
C GLY A 344 8.53 -7.53 8.94
N ASP A 345 7.74 -8.60 9.03
CA ASP A 345 6.77 -9.08 8.04
C ASP A 345 5.42 -9.26 8.75
N ASP A 346 4.53 -8.26 8.61
CA ASP A 346 3.20 -8.31 9.21
C ASP A 346 2.13 -8.42 8.15
N ARG A 347 1.13 -9.26 8.44
CA ARG A 347 0.03 -9.59 7.52
C ARG A 347 -1.28 -9.49 8.26
N VAL A 348 -2.12 -8.60 7.75
CA VAL A 348 -3.38 -8.16 8.36
C VAL A 348 -4.50 -8.40 7.35
N LEU A 349 -5.63 -8.88 7.83
CA LEU A 349 -6.89 -8.81 7.12
C LEU A 349 -7.84 -7.94 7.93
N ALA A 350 -8.58 -7.06 7.29
CA ALA A 350 -9.53 -6.18 7.97
C ALA A 350 -10.91 -6.18 7.28
N PHE A 351 -11.94 -5.95 8.08
CA PHE A 351 -13.32 -5.79 7.64
C PHE A 351 -14.03 -4.72 8.46
N SER A 352 -15.21 -4.30 8.01
CA SER A 352 -16.09 -3.36 8.71
C SER A 352 -17.53 -3.63 8.31
N CYS A 353 -18.47 -3.12 9.10
CA CYS A 353 -19.88 -3.05 8.72
C CYS A 353 -20.41 -4.44 8.37
N LEU A 354 -20.22 -5.37 9.32
CA LEU A 354 -20.75 -6.72 9.26
C LEU A 354 -22.29 -6.69 9.30
N HIS A 355 -22.85 -5.81 10.14
CA HIS A 355 -24.28 -5.62 10.31
C HIS A 355 -25.05 -6.92 10.55
N ALA A 356 -24.55 -7.79 11.43
CA ALA A 356 -25.26 -8.99 11.81
C ALA A 356 -26.68 -8.66 12.27
N GLY A 357 -27.66 -9.38 11.75
CA GLY A 357 -29.09 -9.06 11.90
C GLY A 357 -29.69 -8.40 10.66
N SER A 358 -28.89 -7.94 9.70
CA SER A 358 -29.39 -7.49 8.41
C SER A 358 -29.69 -8.67 7.49
N VAL A 359 -30.76 -8.55 6.70
CA VAL A 359 -31.08 -9.49 5.61
C VAL A 359 -30.13 -9.35 4.40
N TYR A 360 -29.30 -8.30 4.38
CA TYR A 360 -28.35 -8.01 3.30
C TYR A 360 -26.89 -8.31 3.68
N THR A 361 -26.62 -8.97 4.81
CA THR A 361 -25.25 -9.35 5.18
C THR A 361 -24.79 -10.57 4.37
N GLU A 362 -23.63 -10.47 3.73
CA GLU A 362 -23.00 -11.59 2.99
C GLU A 362 -22.35 -12.63 3.94
N MET A 363 -23.17 -13.29 4.77
CA MET A 363 -22.68 -14.20 5.82
C MET A 363 -21.90 -15.39 5.26
N LYS A 364 -22.33 -15.98 4.13
CA LYS A 364 -21.64 -17.13 3.50
C LYS A 364 -20.24 -16.76 3.03
N PHE A 365 -20.09 -15.59 2.41
CA PHE A 365 -18.78 -15.06 2.04
C PHE A 365 -17.91 -14.90 3.29
N PHE A 366 -18.45 -14.26 4.32
CA PHE A 366 -17.70 -13.99 5.54
C PHE A 366 -17.21 -15.27 6.22
N VAL A 367 -18.07 -16.26 6.45
CA VAL A 367 -17.68 -17.47 7.21
C VAL A 367 -16.90 -18.51 6.39
N ASN A 368 -16.89 -18.44 5.06
CA ASN A 368 -16.24 -19.45 4.22
C ASN A 368 -15.03 -18.92 3.46
N GLU A 369 -15.13 -17.74 2.83
CA GLU A 369 -14.03 -17.20 2.02
C GLU A 369 -13.01 -16.45 2.87
N VAL A 370 -13.42 -15.72 3.92
CA VAL A 370 -12.48 -14.97 4.78
C VAL A 370 -11.47 -15.89 5.48
N PRO A 371 -11.85 -17.05 6.07
CA PRO A 371 -10.89 -18.00 6.63
C PRO A 371 -9.88 -18.50 5.59
N ASP A 372 -10.34 -18.79 4.38
CA ASP A 372 -9.49 -19.24 3.28
C ASP A 372 -8.50 -18.16 2.84
N LEU A 373 -8.91 -16.89 2.85
CA LEU A 373 -8.03 -15.74 2.61
C LEU A 373 -6.96 -15.62 3.71
N ILE A 374 -7.36 -15.73 4.97
CA ILE A 374 -6.43 -15.69 6.12
C ILE A 374 -5.38 -16.80 6.02
N LEU A 375 -5.80 -18.01 5.69
CA LEU A 375 -4.92 -19.16 5.52
C LEU A 375 -4.00 -18.99 4.30
N ARG A 376 -4.55 -18.54 3.16
CA ARG A 376 -3.81 -18.33 1.91
C ARG A 376 -2.67 -17.32 2.07
N HIS A 377 -2.93 -16.21 2.76
CA HIS A 377 -1.96 -15.14 2.95
C HIS A 377 -1.15 -15.27 4.23
N ASN A 378 -1.42 -16.30 5.04
CA ASN A 378 -0.81 -16.49 6.36
C ASN A 378 -0.97 -15.26 7.26
N VAL A 379 -2.19 -14.70 7.30
CA VAL A 379 -2.55 -13.52 8.11
C VAL A 379 -2.53 -13.87 9.59
N ARG A 380 -1.90 -13.02 10.42
CA ARG A 380 -1.83 -13.24 11.87
C ARG A 380 -2.79 -12.36 12.65
N THR A 381 -3.16 -11.22 12.09
CA THR A 381 -4.04 -10.24 12.72
C THR A 381 -5.31 -10.04 11.89
N LEU A 382 -6.46 -10.21 12.53
CA LEU A 382 -7.77 -9.88 11.97
C LEU A 382 -8.28 -8.61 12.66
N ILE A 383 -8.61 -7.58 11.90
CA ILE A 383 -9.09 -6.30 12.43
C ILE A 383 -10.54 -6.06 11.99
N ASP A 384 -11.39 -5.86 12.97
CA ASP A 384 -12.76 -5.39 12.81
C ASP A 384 -12.83 -3.89 13.11
N CYS A 385 -13.24 -3.12 12.10
CA CYS A 385 -13.32 -1.68 12.17
C CYS A 385 -14.66 -1.17 12.72
N GLY A 386 -15.59 -2.03 13.17
CA GLY A 386 -16.85 -1.65 13.81
C GLY A 386 -18.10 -1.82 12.93
N ASP A 387 -19.26 -1.54 13.51
CA ASP A 387 -20.60 -1.84 12.98
C ASP A 387 -20.81 -3.35 12.80
N ASN A 388 -20.62 -4.08 13.90
CA ASN A 388 -20.82 -5.53 13.99
C ASN A 388 -22.27 -5.93 13.87
N ILE A 389 -23.17 -5.13 14.45
CA ILE A 389 -24.61 -5.42 14.48
C ILE A 389 -25.40 -4.46 13.61
N GLN A 390 -26.57 -4.88 13.13
CA GLN A 390 -27.48 -4.01 12.39
C GLN A 390 -28.16 -2.97 13.32
N GLY A 391 -28.38 -3.33 14.57
CA GLY A 391 -29.20 -2.55 15.50
C GLY A 391 -30.67 -2.42 15.05
N LEU A 392 -31.45 -1.62 15.79
CA LEU A 392 -32.91 -1.46 15.57
C LEU A 392 -33.37 0.01 15.52
N LYS A 393 -32.46 1.00 15.48
CA LYS A 393 -32.85 2.41 15.34
C LYS A 393 -33.33 2.72 13.92
N HIS A 394 -33.87 3.92 13.73
CA HIS A 394 -34.29 4.45 12.43
C HIS A 394 -35.33 3.57 11.71
N ASP A 395 -36.18 2.90 12.47
CA ASP A 395 -37.27 2.06 11.97
C ASP A 395 -36.80 0.95 11.00
N LEU A 396 -35.54 0.48 11.13
CA LEU A 396 -34.94 -0.53 10.25
C LEU A 396 -35.72 -1.86 10.23
N SER A 397 -36.40 -2.19 11.34
CA SER A 397 -37.31 -3.34 11.38
C SER A 397 -38.56 -3.10 10.52
N ALA A 398 -39.13 -1.88 10.55
CA ALA A 398 -40.30 -1.53 9.75
C ALA A 398 -39.96 -1.35 8.25
N SER A 399 -38.75 -0.85 7.92
CA SER A 399 -38.24 -0.84 6.54
C SER A 399 -37.87 -2.25 6.06
N GLY A 400 -37.73 -3.19 6.99
CA GLY A 400 -37.45 -4.59 6.72
C GLY A 400 -36.03 -4.82 6.24
N GLU A 401 -35.09 -4.11 6.83
CA GLU A 401 -33.66 -4.31 6.63
C GLU A 401 -33.08 -5.28 7.68
N VAL A 402 -33.91 -5.68 8.65
CA VAL A 402 -33.58 -6.57 9.77
C VAL A 402 -34.30 -7.91 9.59
N ILE A 403 -33.71 -9.00 10.08
CA ILE A 403 -34.34 -10.32 10.17
C ILE A 403 -35.55 -10.24 11.12
N ASP A 404 -36.69 -10.81 10.76
CA ASP A 404 -37.91 -10.63 11.55
C ASP A 404 -37.79 -11.29 12.93
N GLY A 405 -38.20 -10.57 13.98
CA GLY A 405 -38.25 -11.09 15.34
C GLY A 405 -36.93 -11.07 16.11
N THR A 406 -35.84 -10.57 15.53
CA THR A 406 -34.55 -10.43 16.22
C THR A 406 -34.43 -9.11 16.97
N ASN A 407 -33.64 -9.11 18.05
CA ASN A 407 -33.29 -7.93 18.83
C ASN A 407 -31.77 -7.69 18.89
N TYR A 408 -31.34 -6.64 19.60
CA TYR A 408 -29.92 -6.31 19.77
C TYR A 408 -29.07 -7.48 20.31
N THR A 409 -29.60 -8.25 21.27
CA THR A 409 -28.92 -9.41 21.84
C THR A 409 -28.72 -10.50 20.78
N ASP A 410 -29.74 -10.74 19.96
CA ASP A 410 -29.67 -11.74 18.89
C ASP A 410 -28.66 -11.33 17.82
N HIS A 411 -28.62 -10.04 17.48
CA HIS A 411 -27.64 -9.50 16.53
C HIS A 411 -26.21 -9.63 17.06
N GLU A 412 -25.98 -9.32 18.35
CA GLU A 412 -24.66 -9.46 18.99
C GLU A 412 -24.21 -10.93 19.03
N ARG A 413 -25.11 -11.87 19.36
CA ARG A 413 -24.81 -13.31 19.33
C ARG A 413 -24.49 -13.79 17.91
N LEU A 414 -25.27 -13.36 16.93
CA LEU A 414 -25.01 -13.70 15.53
C LEU A 414 -23.65 -13.18 15.06
N ALA A 415 -23.33 -11.90 15.33
CA ALA A 415 -22.02 -11.34 15.03
C ALA A 415 -20.89 -12.16 15.68
N ALA A 416 -21.05 -12.53 16.95
CA ALA A 416 -20.08 -13.34 17.69
C ALA A 416 -19.87 -14.69 17.03
N ASN A 417 -20.94 -15.39 16.65
CA ASN A 417 -20.86 -16.70 16.00
C ASN A 417 -20.19 -16.63 14.62
N LEU A 418 -20.49 -15.60 13.83
CA LEU A 418 -19.84 -15.37 12.53
C LEU A 418 -18.33 -15.16 12.69
N CYS A 419 -17.91 -14.33 13.65
CA CYS A 419 -16.49 -14.09 13.95
C CYS A 419 -15.80 -15.32 14.56
N ALA A 420 -16.48 -16.03 15.47
CA ALA A 420 -15.98 -17.26 16.09
C ALA A 420 -15.68 -18.31 15.01
N ALA A 421 -16.62 -18.52 14.07
CA ALA A 421 -16.46 -19.45 12.96
C ALA A 421 -15.24 -19.13 12.10
N VAL A 422 -14.94 -17.86 11.87
CA VAL A 422 -13.72 -17.46 11.14
C VAL A 422 -12.47 -17.84 11.92
N ILE A 423 -12.40 -17.47 13.20
CA ILE A 423 -11.25 -17.72 14.07
C ILE A 423 -10.99 -19.23 14.21
N THR A 424 -12.03 -20.01 14.49
CA THR A 424 -11.91 -21.45 14.79
C THR A 424 -11.59 -22.27 13.54
N LYS A 425 -12.14 -21.92 12.36
CA LYS A 425 -11.76 -22.55 11.08
C LYS A 425 -10.26 -22.36 10.77
N VAL A 426 -9.74 -21.15 10.97
CA VAL A 426 -8.31 -20.85 10.78
C VAL A 426 -7.46 -21.60 11.80
N PHE A 427 -7.85 -21.53 13.08
CA PHE A 427 -7.16 -22.23 14.17
C PHE A 427 -7.07 -23.72 13.90
N SER A 428 -8.19 -24.36 13.56
CA SER A 428 -8.28 -25.80 13.30
C SER A 428 -7.26 -26.26 12.25
N VAL A 429 -7.17 -25.53 11.12
CA VAL A 429 -6.23 -25.84 10.04
C VAL A 429 -4.77 -25.67 10.48
N ARG A 430 -4.45 -24.54 11.13
CA ARG A 430 -3.08 -24.25 11.59
C ARG A 430 -2.63 -25.22 12.67
N PHE A 431 -3.46 -25.41 13.68
CA PHE A 431 -3.16 -26.25 14.82
C PHE A 431 -3.01 -27.71 14.41
N THR A 432 -3.93 -28.24 13.60
CA THR A 432 -3.84 -29.61 13.07
C THR A 432 -2.56 -29.82 12.24
N ALA A 433 -2.15 -28.82 11.45
CA ALA A 433 -0.89 -28.88 10.72
C ALA A 433 0.35 -28.83 11.63
N ALA A 434 0.31 -28.05 12.72
CA ALA A 434 1.39 -27.94 13.69
C ALA A 434 1.57 -29.25 14.47
N ILE A 435 0.50 -29.77 15.07
CA ILE A 435 0.54 -31.02 15.85
C ILE A 435 0.79 -32.26 14.99
N GLY A 436 0.40 -32.23 13.71
CA GLY A 436 0.69 -33.30 12.75
C GLY A 436 2.18 -33.56 12.56
N LYS A 437 3.03 -32.56 12.84
CA LYS A 437 4.50 -32.66 12.75
C LYS A 437 5.17 -33.06 14.06
N MET A 438 4.42 -33.12 15.17
CA MET A 438 4.96 -33.36 16.51
C MET A 438 4.99 -34.85 16.86
N ASN A 439 6.05 -35.26 17.57
CA ASN A 439 6.10 -36.59 18.19
C ASN A 439 5.21 -36.65 19.45
N ILE A 440 4.98 -37.87 19.97
CA ILE A 440 4.09 -38.11 21.12
C ILE A 440 4.54 -37.32 22.36
N ARG A 441 5.85 -37.26 22.62
CA ARG A 441 6.41 -36.54 23.78
C ARG A 441 6.14 -35.04 23.70
N ALA A 442 6.26 -34.44 22.52
CA ALA A 442 5.96 -33.04 22.29
C ALA A 442 4.46 -32.75 22.52
N LYS A 443 3.57 -33.65 22.11
CA LYS A 443 2.12 -33.53 22.34
C LYS A 443 1.71 -33.62 23.81
N GLN A 444 2.54 -34.23 24.65
CA GLN A 444 2.34 -34.30 26.10
C GLN A 444 2.94 -33.11 26.86
N SER A 445 3.71 -32.25 26.19
CA SER A 445 4.32 -31.08 26.82
C SER A 445 3.36 -29.89 26.80
N ARG A 446 2.93 -29.44 27.98
CA ARG A 446 2.07 -28.26 28.14
C ARG A 446 2.66 -27.03 27.46
N ALA A 447 3.96 -26.76 27.65
CA ALA A 447 4.62 -25.60 27.04
C ALA A 447 4.59 -25.62 25.50
N VAL A 448 4.84 -26.79 24.90
CA VAL A 448 4.82 -26.95 23.44
C VAL A 448 3.41 -26.80 22.89
N ILE A 449 2.41 -27.38 23.56
CA ILE A 449 1.00 -27.23 23.17
C ILE A 449 0.53 -25.79 23.32
N THR A 450 0.88 -25.12 24.42
CA THR A 450 0.58 -23.69 24.61
C THR A 450 1.16 -22.86 23.48
N GLN A 451 2.42 -23.07 23.10
CA GLN A 451 3.02 -22.35 21.96
C GLN A 451 2.27 -22.64 20.65
N ALA A 452 1.93 -23.91 20.40
CA ALA A 452 1.18 -24.30 19.20
C ALA A 452 -0.22 -23.67 19.15
N ILE A 453 -0.89 -23.52 20.29
CA ILE A 453 -2.18 -22.82 20.40
C ILE A 453 -1.97 -21.33 20.05
N ASN A 454 -1.01 -20.65 20.68
CA ASN A 454 -0.71 -19.23 20.41
C ASN A 454 -0.37 -18.98 18.94
N ASP A 455 0.50 -19.82 18.34
CA ASP A 455 0.92 -19.67 16.94
C ASP A 455 -0.21 -19.95 15.94
N SER A 456 -1.23 -20.71 16.36
CA SER A 456 -2.37 -21.07 15.51
C SER A 456 -3.54 -20.10 15.64
N LEU A 457 -3.66 -19.39 16.76
CA LEU A 457 -4.68 -18.38 17.01
C LEU A 457 -4.40 -17.09 16.22
N LEU A 458 -5.48 -16.41 15.86
CA LEU A 458 -5.42 -15.06 15.31
C LEU A 458 -5.44 -14.05 16.46
N LEU A 459 -4.68 -12.96 16.32
CA LEU A 459 -4.97 -11.75 17.07
C LEU A 459 -6.19 -11.07 16.43
N PHE A 460 -7.34 -11.13 17.10
CA PHE A 460 -8.57 -10.47 16.68
C PHE A 460 -8.75 -9.16 17.44
N ASN A 461 -8.64 -8.04 16.73
CA ASN A 461 -8.87 -6.70 17.29
C ASN A 461 -10.19 -6.14 16.78
N TYR A 462 -11.04 -5.62 17.66
CA TYR A 462 -12.31 -4.99 17.28
C TYR A 462 -12.56 -3.65 18.00
N ILE A 463 -13.42 -2.83 17.42
CA ILE A 463 -13.93 -1.58 18.01
C ILE A 463 -15.44 -1.48 17.84
N ASP A 464 -16.07 -0.53 18.52
CA ASP A 464 -17.48 -0.20 18.29
C ASP A 464 -17.63 0.75 17.09
N GLY A 465 -18.69 0.56 16.31
CA GLY A 465 -19.21 1.53 15.35
C GLY A 465 -20.51 2.21 15.83
N ASN A 466 -21.12 3.06 14.99
CA ASN A 466 -22.37 3.74 15.36
C ASN A 466 -23.52 2.79 15.63
N HIS A 467 -23.70 1.74 14.83
CA HIS A 467 -24.79 0.79 15.02
C HIS A 467 -24.63 0.02 16.34
N ASP A 468 -23.38 -0.31 16.68
CA ASP A 468 -23.03 -0.97 17.94
C ASP A 468 -23.34 -0.05 19.14
N GLU A 469 -23.05 1.26 19.02
CA GLU A 469 -23.25 2.25 20.08
C GLU A 469 -24.71 2.71 20.24
N TRP A 470 -25.64 2.29 19.38
CA TRP A 470 -27.03 2.73 19.47
C TRP A 470 -27.73 2.32 20.76
N VAL A 471 -27.23 1.30 21.45
CA VAL A 471 -27.72 0.85 22.75
C VAL A 471 -27.23 1.72 23.92
N VAL A 472 -26.17 2.52 23.73
CA VAL A 472 -25.53 3.31 24.81
C VAL A 472 -26.49 4.33 25.44
N PRO A 473 -27.30 5.10 24.68
CA PRO A 473 -28.31 6.00 25.26
C PRO A 473 -29.40 5.28 26.07
N LEU A 474 -29.53 3.95 25.93
CA LEU A 474 -30.47 3.13 26.71
C LEU A 474 -29.84 2.62 28.02
N GLY A 475 -28.60 3.03 28.35
CA GLY A 475 -27.88 2.60 29.55
C GLY A 475 -27.19 1.25 29.43
N MET A 476 -27.06 0.71 28.21
CA MET A 476 -26.41 -0.58 27.95
C MET A 476 -24.99 -0.40 27.40
N SER A 477 -24.10 -1.35 27.68
CA SER A 477 -22.77 -1.40 27.08
C SER A 477 -22.81 -2.05 25.69
N SER A 478 -22.25 -1.37 24.69
CA SER A 478 -22.11 -1.88 23.31
C SER A 478 -21.24 -3.14 23.24
N LEU A 479 -21.69 -4.13 22.48
CA LEU A 479 -20.96 -5.38 22.19
C LEU A 479 -20.60 -6.20 23.44
N ALA A 480 -21.35 -6.03 24.54
CA ALA A 480 -21.12 -6.77 25.77
C ALA A 480 -21.46 -8.25 25.62
N ILE A 481 -22.60 -8.56 24.99
CA ILE A 481 -23.04 -9.93 24.72
C ILE A 481 -22.18 -10.54 23.61
N PHE A 482 -21.83 -9.74 22.60
CA PHE A 482 -20.92 -10.13 21.53
C PHE A 482 -19.61 -10.67 22.11
N ARG A 483 -18.95 -9.90 22.99
CA ARG A 483 -17.65 -10.30 23.55
C ARG A 483 -17.75 -11.60 24.36
N LEU A 484 -18.75 -11.70 25.23
CA LEU A 484 -18.96 -12.88 26.08
C LEU A 484 -19.18 -14.12 25.22
N THR A 485 -20.11 -14.02 24.27
CA THR A 485 -20.46 -15.13 23.35
C THR A 485 -19.24 -15.53 22.51
N LEU A 486 -18.50 -14.57 21.95
CA LEU A 486 -17.33 -14.85 21.11
C LEU A 486 -16.25 -15.64 21.85
N ILE A 487 -15.94 -15.27 23.10
CA ILE A 487 -14.94 -15.98 23.91
C ILE A 487 -15.43 -17.39 24.24
N GLU A 488 -16.68 -17.53 24.67
CA GLU A 488 -17.27 -18.83 25.02
C GLU A 488 -17.23 -19.80 23.83
N GLU A 489 -17.67 -19.35 22.65
CA GLU A 489 -17.67 -20.16 21.43
C GLU A 489 -16.26 -20.54 20.97
N VAL A 490 -15.33 -19.58 20.96
CA VAL A 490 -13.93 -19.86 20.56
C VAL A 490 -13.26 -20.84 21.53
N VAL A 491 -13.46 -20.69 22.84
CA VAL A 491 -12.91 -21.62 23.85
C VAL A 491 -13.51 -23.02 23.67
N SER A 492 -14.84 -23.12 23.52
CA SER A 492 -15.55 -24.38 23.34
C SER A 492 -15.07 -25.16 22.11
N GLU A 493 -14.96 -24.46 20.97
CA GLU A 493 -14.51 -25.08 19.72
C GLU A 493 -13.03 -25.48 19.75
N ILE A 494 -12.15 -24.62 20.29
CA ILE A 494 -10.74 -24.99 20.45
C ILE A 494 -10.60 -26.20 21.36
N TYR A 495 -11.33 -26.23 22.48
CA TYR A 495 -11.31 -27.37 23.39
C TYR A 495 -11.76 -28.66 22.69
N SER A 496 -12.81 -28.58 21.87
CA SER A 496 -13.27 -29.69 21.03
C SER A 496 -12.19 -30.16 20.04
N ILE A 497 -11.50 -29.24 19.37
CA ILE A 497 -10.38 -29.54 18.46
C ILE A 497 -9.21 -30.22 19.21
N LEU A 498 -8.89 -29.77 20.43
CA LEU A 498 -7.86 -30.39 21.27
C LEU A 498 -8.22 -31.85 21.61
N ILE A 499 -9.47 -32.09 22.04
CA ILE A 499 -9.96 -33.44 22.34
C ILE A 499 -9.93 -34.34 21.10
N GLN A 500 -10.39 -33.86 19.95
CA GLN A 500 -10.34 -34.60 18.68
C GLN A 500 -8.91 -35.02 18.33
N ASN A 501 -7.92 -34.21 18.71
CA ASN A 501 -6.50 -34.50 18.53
C ASN A 501 -5.83 -35.22 19.72
N LYS A 502 -6.63 -35.70 20.68
CA LYS A 502 -6.20 -36.44 21.88
C LYS A 502 -5.27 -35.65 22.79
N ILE A 503 -5.47 -34.34 22.89
CA ILE A 503 -4.71 -33.44 23.76
C ILE A 503 -5.62 -33.04 24.92
N SER A 504 -5.19 -33.31 26.15
CA SER A 504 -5.85 -32.84 27.37
C SER A 504 -5.26 -31.48 27.75
N PHE A 505 -6.13 -30.49 27.98
CA PHE A 505 -5.72 -29.13 28.33
C PHE A 505 -6.74 -28.51 29.29
N GLU A 506 -6.31 -27.70 30.23
CA GLU A 506 -7.19 -27.09 31.24
C GLU A 506 -8.04 -25.98 30.61
N GLY A 507 -9.37 -26.03 30.81
CA GLY A 507 -10.32 -25.08 30.21
C GLY A 507 -10.09 -23.63 30.65
N ASP A 508 -9.86 -23.38 31.94
CA ASP A 508 -9.61 -22.03 32.47
C ASP A 508 -8.35 -21.40 31.85
N PHE A 509 -7.30 -22.21 31.70
CA PHE A 509 -6.05 -21.74 31.08
C PHE A 509 -6.21 -21.49 29.56
N LEU A 510 -7.05 -22.27 28.88
CA LEU A 510 -7.41 -22.00 27.49
C LEU A 510 -8.17 -20.68 27.36
N LYS A 511 -9.12 -20.41 28.27
CA LYS A 511 -9.85 -19.14 28.31
C LYS A 511 -8.90 -17.95 28.44
N ASP A 512 -7.93 -18.00 29.34
CA ASP A 512 -6.92 -16.95 29.50
C ASP A 512 -6.10 -16.69 28.22
N ILE A 513 -5.80 -17.73 27.44
CA ILE A 513 -5.09 -17.60 26.16
C ILE A 513 -6.00 -16.92 25.12
N VAL A 514 -7.24 -17.38 25.00
CA VAL A 514 -8.22 -16.84 24.04
C VAL A 514 -8.54 -15.37 24.34
N GLU A 515 -8.72 -15.01 25.61
CA GLU A 515 -8.99 -13.63 26.02
C GLU A 515 -7.84 -12.66 25.67
N LYS A 516 -6.58 -13.14 25.65
CA LYS A 516 -5.43 -12.33 25.20
C LYS A 516 -5.38 -12.12 23.69
N HIS A 517 -6.06 -12.97 22.92
CA HIS A 517 -6.12 -12.89 21.46
C HIS A 517 -7.35 -12.13 20.96
N ILE A 518 -8.35 -11.88 21.80
CA ILE A 518 -9.55 -11.11 21.46
C ILE A 518 -9.50 -9.77 22.18
N VAL A 519 -9.11 -8.72 21.46
CA VAL A 519 -8.77 -7.41 22.01
C VAL A 519 -9.75 -6.36 21.51
N LYS A 520 -10.34 -5.59 22.43
CA LYS A 520 -11.10 -4.37 22.09
C LYS A 520 -10.18 -3.15 22.24
N SER A 521 -9.64 -2.64 21.13
CA SER A 521 -8.76 -1.47 21.16
C SER A 521 -8.80 -0.65 19.87
N LYS A 522 -8.72 0.68 20.00
CA LYS A 522 -8.54 1.61 18.88
C LYS A 522 -7.09 1.69 18.40
N ILE A 523 -6.12 1.36 19.26
CA ILE A 523 -4.70 1.36 18.88
C ILE A 523 -4.09 0.02 19.25
N LEU A 524 -3.42 -0.62 18.29
CA LEU A 524 -2.69 -1.87 18.51
C LEU A 524 -1.35 -1.89 17.80
N SER A 525 -0.40 -2.65 18.33
CA SER A 525 0.92 -2.86 17.72
C SER A 525 0.95 -4.19 16.99
N LEU A 526 1.52 -4.20 15.78
CA LEU A 526 1.65 -5.41 14.99
C LEU A 526 2.74 -6.34 15.58
N PRO A 527 2.49 -7.66 15.65
CA PRO A 527 3.36 -8.56 16.41
C PRO A 527 4.80 -8.66 15.92
N SER A 528 5.06 -8.55 14.61
CA SER A 528 6.39 -8.85 14.04
C SER A 528 7.27 -7.61 13.95
N SER A 529 6.69 -6.45 13.59
CA SER A 529 7.43 -5.19 13.41
C SER A 529 7.31 -4.22 14.58
N GLY A 530 6.28 -4.36 15.43
CA GLY A 530 5.92 -3.35 16.43
C GLY A 530 5.25 -2.09 15.84
N LEU A 531 4.98 -2.05 14.53
CA LEU A 531 4.29 -0.93 13.89
C LEU A 531 2.90 -0.72 14.51
N THR A 532 2.55 0.54 14.72
CA THR A 532 1.27 0.92 15.32
C THR A 532 0.16 1.05 14.26
N VAL A 533 -1.03 0.58 14.63
CA VAL A 533 -2.26 0.64 13.84
C VAL A 533 -3.33 1.39 14.62
N ASP A 534 -3.96 2.37 13.99
CA ASP A 534 -5.14 3.10 14.48
C ASP A 534 -6.38 2.56 13.77
N VAL A 535 -7.37 2.12 14.54
CA VAL A 535 -8.63 1.55 14.08
C VAL A 535 -9.74 2.52 14.44
N SER A 536 -10.51 2.93 13.43
CA SER A 536 -11.52 3.98 13.58
C SER A 536 -12.79 3.71 12.81
N HIS A 537 -13.93 4.12 13.37
CA HIS A 537 -15.25 4.10 12.73
C HIS A 537 -15.86 5.52 12.73
N PRO A 538 -15.40 6.45 11.86
CA PRO A 538 -15.72 7.87 12.01
C PRO A 538 -17.18 8.18 11.61
N HIS A 539 -17.94 8.84 12.49
CA HIS A 539 -19.32 9.28 12.21
C HIS A 539 -19.38 10.51 11.27
N MET A 540 -18.92 10.37 10.03
CA MET A 540 -18.93 11.44 9.02
C MET A 540 -19.90 11.12 7.88
N GLY A 541 -20.58 12.16 7.36
CA GLY A 541 -21.46 12.06 6.19
C GLY A 541 -20.70 11.79 4.88
N ARG A 542 -21.45 11.48 3.81
CA ARG A 542 -20.93 11.16 2.46
C ARG A 542 -19.93 12.20 1.95
N ALA A 543 -18.87 11.75 1.29
CA ALA A 543 -17.94 12.60 0.55
C ALA A 543 -17.72 12.04 -0.86
N SER A 544 -17.77 12.90 -1.89
CA SER A 544 -17.54 12.48 -3.28
C SER A 544 -16.06 12.29 -3.62
N THR A 545 -15.15 12.90 -2.86
CA THR A 545 -13.70 12.72 -3.07
C THR A 545 -13.23 11.48 -2.31
N SER A 546 -12.87 10.42 -3.04
CA SER A 546 -12.56 9.11 -2.46
C SER A 546 -11.45 9.14 -1.41
N SER A 547 -10.35 9.86 -1.65
CA SER A 547 -9.20 9.87 -0.72
C SER A 547 -9.32 10.84 0.46
N LEU A 548 -10.38 11.66 0.52
CA LEU A 548 -10.54 12.72 1.54
C LEU A 548 -10.40 12.18 2.97
N ARG A 549 -11.16 11.14 3.28
CA ARG A 549 -11.28 10.61 4.65
C ARG A 549 -10.01 9.89 5.08
N SER A 550 -9.47 9.05 4.21
CA SER A 550 -8.22 8.35 4.49
C SER A 550 -7.06 9.34 4.71
N GLN A 551 -6.98 10.41 3.92
CA GLN A 551 -5.97 11.46 4.13
C GLN A 551 -6.17 12.20 5.45
N GLU A 552 -7.42 12.51 5.80
CA GLU A 552 -7.75 13.17 7.06
C GLU A 552 -7.40 12.30 8.27
N MET A 553 -7.64 10.98 8.18
CA MET A 553 -7.27 10.04 9.22
C MET A 553 -5.75 9.95 9.38
N LEU A 554 -4.98 9.92 8.29
CA LEU A 554 -3.50 9.96 8.37
C LEU A 554 -2.99 11.24 9.02
N ARG A 555 -3.64 12.39 8.81
CA ARG A 555 -3.26 13.66 9.47
C ARG A 555 -3.54 13.65 10.97
N LYS A 556 -4.63 13.03 11.39
CA LYS A 556 -5.05 12.99 12.81
C LYS A 556 -4.34 11.91 13.60
N SER A 557 -4.08 10.77 12.98
CA SER A 557 -3.45 9.63 13.61
C SER A 557 -1.95 9.83 13.78
N GLN A 558 -1.41 9.31 14.89
CA GLN A 558 0.03 9.18 15.16
C GLN A 558 0.48 7.72 15.00
N CYS A 559 -0.18 6.97 14.12
CA CYS A 559 0.13 5.57 13.83
C CYS A 559 0.61 5.37 12.39
N HIS A 560 1.39 4.31 12.16
CA HIS A 560 1.91 3.95 10.85
C HIS A 560 0.79 3.53 9.89
N ILE A 561 -0.23 2.86 10.42
CA ILE A 561 -1.35 2.31 9.65
C ILE A 561 -2.67 2.84 10.22
N CYS A 562 -3.60 3.23 9.36
CA CYS A 562 -4.97 3.58 9.72
C CYS A 562 -5.95 2.60 9.07
N MET A 563 -6.72 1.86 9.86
CA MET A 563 -7.82 1.01 9.40
C MET A 563 -9.14 1.73 9.68
N ILE A 564 -9.95 1.95 8.66
CA ILE A 564 -11.07 2.90 8.71
C ILE A 564 -12.36 2.24 8.25
N GLY A 565 -13.41 2.25 9.09
CA GLY A 565 -14.74 1.72 8.80
C GLY A 565 -15.77 2.77 8.34
N ASN A 566 -17.05 2.48 8.54
CA ASN A 566 -18.25 3.33 8.32
C ASN A 566 -18.66 3.66 6.89
N PHE A 567 -17.69 3.83 6.00
CA PHE A 567 -17.95 4.53 4.76
C PHE A 567 -18.46 3.65 3.63
N HIS A 568 -18.48 2.33 3.81
CA HIS A 568 -18.91 1.33 2.82
C HIS A 568 -18.26 1.53 1.45
N THR A 569 -17.11 2.20 1.42
CA THR A 569 -16.34 2.46 0.22
C THR A 569 -14.87 2.17 0.49
N ALA A 570 -14.27 1.33 -0.33
CA ALA A 570 -12.98 0.72 -0.05
C ALA A 570 -11.83 1.49 -0.74
N ILE A 571 -10.90 2.09 0.00
CA ILE A 571 -9.76 2.77 -0.65
C ILE A 571 -8.51 2.62 0.21
N ALA A 572 -7.43 2.19 -0.42
CA ALA A 572 -6.11 2.19 0.19
C ALA A 572 -5.33 3.39 -0.35
N ILE A 573 -4.78 4.20 0.55
CA ILE A 573 -3.87 5.29 0.20
C ILE A 573 -2.60 5.18 1.03
N GLU A 574 -1.56 5.78 0.49
CA GLU A 574 -0.23 5.77 1.05
C GLU A 574 0.29 7.22 1.15
N GLN A 575 0.93 7.54 2.27
CA GLN A 575 1.50 8.86 2.54
C GLN A 575 2.82 8.67 3.29
N TRP A 576 3.80 9.51 2.99
CA TRP A 576 5.06 9.59 3.71
C TRP A 576 5.09 10.88 4.54
N ASP A 577 5.57 10.76 5.76
CA ASP A 577 5.98 11.89 6.59
C ASP A 577 7.34 11.62 7.26
N SER A 578 7.95 12.67 7.80
CA SER A 578 9.30 12.58 8.36
C SER A 578 9.37 11.74 9.64
N GLU A 579 8.29 11.68 10.42
CA GLU A 579 8.26 11.07 11.74
C GLU A 579 8.10 9.55 11.67
N PHE A 580 7.17 9.06 10.86
CA PHE A 580 6.86 7.64 10.72
C PHE A 580 7.41 7.02 9.43
N GLY A 581 7.90 7.86 8.50
CA GLY A 581 8.24 7.41 7.15
C GLY A 581 6.99 7.11 6.35
N GLN A 582 7.00 5.99 5.63
CA GLN A 582 5.83 5.53 4.87
C GLN A 582 4.69 5.08 5.81
N ARG A 583 3.48 5.53 5.51
CA ARG A 583 2.23 5.23 6.21
C ARG A 583 1.14 4.81 5.24
N VAL A 584 0.16 4.07 5.75
CA VAL A 584 -0.93 3.50 4.95
C VAL A 584 -2.27 3.75 5.62
N ALA A 585 -3.27 4.20 4.86
CA ALA A 585 -4.65 4.17 5.30
C ALA A 585 -5.47 3.25 4.41
N ILE A 586 -6.20 2.32 5.02
CA ILE A 586 -7.10 1.39 4.36
C ILE A 586 -8.50 1.62 4.89
N GLN A 587 -9.31 2.26 4.05
CA GLN A 587 -10.74 2.36 4.26
C GLN A 587 -11.39 1.06 3.81
N GLN A 588 -12.14 0.44 4.72
CA GLN A 588 -12.84 -0.80 4.48
C GLN A 588 -14.12 -0.54 3.66
N GLY A 589 -14.47 -1.54 2.87
CA GLY A 589 -15.82 -1.67 2.35
C GLY A 589 -16.79 -2.10 3.45
N SER A 590 -17.86 -2.79 3.07
CA SER A 590 -18.80 -3.43 3.97
C SER A 590 -18.90 -4.94 3.72
N ILE A 591 -19.49 -5.67 4.66
CA ILE A 591 -19.98 -7.03 4.40
C ILE A 591 -21.48 -7.00 4.03
N VAL A 592 -22.22 -5.99 4.49
CA VAL A 592 -23.57 -5.71 3.99
C VAL A 592 -23.53 -5.19 2.56
N TRP A 593 -24.37 -5.73 1.67
CA TRP A 593 -24.35 -5.33 0.25
C TRP A 593 -25.35 -4.24 -0.11
N LYS A 594 -26.29 -3.94 0.79
CA LYS A 594 -27.33 -2.92 0.59
C LYS A 594 -27.87 -2.39 1.92
N THR A 595 -28.24 -1.11 1.94
CA THR A 595 -29.11 -0.52 2.97
C THR A 595 -30.05 0.51 2.33
N GLY A 596 -31.22 0.73 2.94
CA GLY A 596 -32.19 1.72 2.47
C GLY A 596 -31.65 3.15 2.54
N PHE A 597 -30.82 3.44 3.54
CA PHE A 597 -30.13 4.73 3.68
C PHE A 597 -29.23 5.02 2.47
N GLU A 598 -28.40 4.06 2.07
CA GLU A 598 -27.41 4.27 1.01
C GLU A 598 -28.05 4.31 -0.39
N GLU A 599 -29.11 3.50 -0.61
CA GLU A 599 -29.94 3.59 -1.82
C GLU A 599 -30.61 4.95 -1.95
N GLY A 600 -31.17 5.48 -0.85
CA GLY A 600 -31.75 6.82 -0.81
C GLY A 600 -30.75 7.93 -1.15
N HIS A 601 -29.45 7.67 -0.98
CA HIS A 601 -28.36 8.57 -1.36
C HIS A 601 -27.71 8.21 -2.69
N THR A 602 -28.25 7.27 -3.48
CA THR A 602 -27.68 6.81 -4.77
C THR A 602 -26.24 6.32 -4.66
N LYS A 603 -25.91 5.65 -3.55
CA LYS A 603 -24.57 5.14 -3.28
C LYS A 603 -24.54 3.61 -3.43
N ILE A 604 -23.52 3.13 -4.12
CA ILE A 604 -23.22 1.71 -4.25
C ILE A 604 -22.16 1.35 -3.20
N LEU A 605 -22.32 0.21 -2.54
CA LEU A 605 -21.40 -0.27 -1.52
C LEU A 605 -20.30 -1.13 -2.13
N ASP A 606 -19.10 -1.01 -1.59
CA ASP A 606 -17.99 -1.91 -1.90
C ASP A 606 -18.03 -3.10 -0.93
N VAL A 607 -18.49 -4.26 -1.41
CA VAL A 607 -18.65 -5.46 -0.56
C VAL A 607 -17.35 -6.26 -0.53
N VAL A 608 -16.44 -5.87 0.36
CA VAL A 608 -15.07 -6.38 0.38
C VAL A 608 -14.47 -6.42 1.79
N VAL A 609 -13.52 -7.35 1.99
CA VAL A 609 -12.50 -7.29 3.04
C VAL A 609 -11.17 -6.83 2.46
N SER A 610 -10.32 -6.20 3.26
CA SER A 610 -8.99 -5.77 2.82
C SER A 610 -7.90 -6.69 3.35
N TYR A 611 -6.89 -6.91 2.53
CA TYR A 611 -5.63 -7.53 2.90
C TYR A 611 -4.52 -6.50 2.84
N LEU A 612 -3.67 -6.49 3.87
CA LEU A 612 -2.45 -5.70 3.94
C LEU A 612 -1.30 -6.57 4.42
N HIS A 613 -0.19 -6.53 3.68
CA HIS A 613 1.09 -7.04 4.12
C HIS A 613 2.12 -5.91 4.07
N VAL A 614 2.84 -5.73 5.17
CA VAL A 614 3.86 -4.70 5.31
C VAL A 614 5.19 -5.34 5.62
N LYS A 615 6.23 -4.84 4.95
CA LYS A 615 7.61 -5.06 5.38
C LYS A 615 8.23 -3.77 5.85
N SER A 616 8.91 -3.86 7.00
CA SER A 616 9.51 -2.71 7.66
C SER A 616 10.85 -3.04 8.27
N ALA A 617 11.72 -2.04 8.36
CA ALA A 617 12.98 -2.12 9.09
C ALA A 617 13.15 -0.82 9.89
N ASN A 618 13.65 -0.92 11.13
CA ASN A 618 13.87 0.24 11.99
C ASN A 618 12.62 1.12 12.18
N GLY A 619 11.44 0.49 12.27
CA GLY A 619 10.16 1.21 12.39
C GLY A 619 9.68 1.92 11.12
N ARG A 620 10.36 1.75 9.98
CA ARG A 620 10.01 2.39 8.70
C ARG A 620 9.50 1.35 7.70
N ILE A 621 8.32 1.58 7.13
CA ILE A 621 7.74 0.72 6.09
C ILE A 621 8.46 0.99 4.76
N PHE A 622 8.96 -0.06 4.11
CA PHE A 622 9.58 0.07 2.78
C PHE A 622 8.83 -0.71 1.70
N MET A 623 7.94 -1.63 2.08
CA MET A 623 7.04 -2.30 1.15
C MET A 623 5.65 -2.47 1.75
N THR A 624 4.63 -2.13 0.95
CA THR A 624 3.22 -2.38 1.23
C THR A 624 2.65 -3.26 0.13
N GLU A 625 1.91 -4.29 0.51
CA GLU A 625 1.18 -5.16 -0.40
C GLU A 625 -0.30 -5.12 0.00
N ALA A 626 -1.19 -4.73 -0.90
CA ALA A 626 -2.60 -4.57 -0.61
C ALA A 626 -3.49 -5.15 -1.71
N MET A 627 -4.63 -5.70 -1.29
CA MET A 627 -5.70 -6.20 -2.16
C MET A 627 -7.03 -6.14 -1.43
N TYR A 628 -8.11 -5.95 -2.19
CA TYR A 628 -9.46 -6.15 -1.69
C TYR A 628 -10.03 -7.46 -2.21
N TYR A 629 -10.77 -8.17 -1.36
CA TYR A 629 -11.46 -9.40 -1.70
C TYR A 629 -12.95 -9.21 -1.47
N GLY A 630 -13.75 -9.40 -2.51
CA GLY A 630 -15.21 -9.34 -2.41
C GLY A 630 -15.85 -10.60 -2.97
N SER A 631 -17.07 -10.88 -2.51
CA SER A 631 -17.90 -11.97 -3.02
C SER A 631 -18.39 -11.69 -4.44
N GLY A 632 -18.55 -10.41 -4.78
CA GLY A 632 -19.18 -9.98 -6.04
C GLY A 632 -20.63 -10.44 -6.18
N THR A 633 -21.22 -11.00 -5.12
CA THR A 633 -22.57 -11.51 -5.06
C THR A 633 -23.47 -10.52 -4.34
N GLU A 634 -24.59 -10.20 -4.99
CA GLU A 634 -25.84 -9.81 -4.34
C GLU A 634 -26.51 -11.13 -3.96
N ASN A 635 -26.18 -11.73 -2.81
CA ASN A 635 -26.83 -13.00 -2.45
C ASN A 635 -28.01 -12.73 -1.50
N PRO A 636 -29.26 -12.90 -1.95
CA PRO A 636 -30.43 -12.87 -1.08
C PRO A 636 -30.51 -14.21 -0.34
N ASP A 637 -29.53 -14.51 0.50
CA ASP A 637 -29.50 -15.77 1.26
C ASP A 637 -30.51 -15.79 2.41
N LEU A 638 -31.13 -14.64 2.70
CA LEU A 638 -32.04 -14.46 3.83
C LEU A 638 -33.38 -13.89 3.35
N SER A 639 -34.44 -14.68 3.49
CA SER A 639 -35.78 -14.13 3.63
C SER A 639 -35.89 -13.49 5.01
N LYS A 640 -36.65 -12.39 5.12
CA LYS A 640 -36.99 -11.78 6.42
C LYS A 640 -37.54 -12.80 7.42
N SER A 641 -38.24 -13.82 6.92
CA SER A 641 -38.90 -14.86 7.71
C SER A 641 -38.00 -16.02 8.15
N ASP A 642 -36.72 -16.04 7.77
CA ASP A 642 -35.85 -17.17 8.10
C ASP A 642 -35.49 -17.16 9.60
N PRO A 643 -35.76 -18.25 10.35
CA PRO A 643 -35.42 -18.30 11.77
C PRO A 643 -33.90 -18.33 11.94
N LEU A 644 -33.40 -17.59 12.93
CA LEU A 644 -31.96 -17.47 13.22
C LEU A 644 -31.25 -18.83 13.34
N GLU A 645 -31.89 -19.82 13.97
CA GLU A 645 -31.37 -21.19 14.07
C GLU A 645 -31.19 -21.86 12.70
N GLY A 646 -32.11 -21.61 11.77
CA GLY A 646 -32.01 -22.11 10.40
C GLY A 646 -30.86 -21.47 9.63
N ILE A 647 -30.60 -20.18 9.87
CA ILE A 647 -29.48 -19.43 9.28
C ILE A 647 -28.14 -20.02 9.75
N LEU A 648 -27.97 -20.20 11.07
CA LEU A 648 -26.75 -20.77 11.65
C LEU A 648 -26.50 -22.19 11.10
N LYS A 649 -27.53 -23.04 11.08
CA LYS A 649 -27.46 -24.39 10.51
C LYS A 649 -27.04 -24.39 9.03
N ASN A 650 -27.59 -23.48 8.22
CA ASN A 650 -27.25 -23.36 6.79
C ASN A 650 -25.81 -22.89 6.56
N LEU A 651 -25.24 -22.16 7.52
CA LEU A 651 -23.84 -21.69 7.50
C LEU A 651 -22.86 -22.74 8.06
N ASN A 652 -23.36 -23.87 8.59
CA ASN A 652 -22.60 -24.89 9.33
C ASN A 652 -21.83 -24.28 10.52
N ILE A 653 -22.50 -23.42 11.29
CA ILE A 653 -21.99 -22.80 12.52
C ILE A 653 -22.94 -23.07 13.68
#